data_AF-A0A1V6CRE6-F1
#
_entry.id   AF-A0A1V6CRE6-F1
#
_cell.length_a   1.000
_cell.length_b   1.000
_cell.length_c   1.000
_cell.angle_alpha   90.00
_cell.angle_beta   90.00
_cell.angle_gamma   90.00
#
_symmetry.space_group_name_H-M   'P 1'
#
loop_
_entity.id
_entity.type
_entity.pdbx_description
1 polymer ?
#
loop_
_entity_poly.entity_id
_entity_poly.type
_entity_poly.pdbx_seq_one_letter_code
_entity_poly.pdbx_strand_id
1 'polypeptide(L)'
;MSLSRIGLLLVAAWAASAPGRLCAAPAADRQALLDRELDSDFQRLAKQMKQTAYWKKVESTVFRREAMILAEDRDAADIVLRRTRALLEDLKTTGGELAGRLAAMENELADLEAEGKSVAVDRREDRRNLYTRVCKLRRRIAFANPLLDFRSILFATHRLAVPNHMCDQYFGCFARAGGSVCVLEDPFGPQPTVRDLLEGRTVENGRLKGRSLEGGTFLQPALSYDAKTVLFAYCECGRGTDKPAPRGWFKDPIWSNEMCYHVFRMGIDGSGLTQLTDGAWNDLHPVFMPDGRVLFMSERRGGFGRCHARPVPIYTLHAMDLGGLNMQRLSHHESNEWHPSIDNEGMILYSRWDYVDRGHNQAHHPWVTTPDGRDARAVQGNFKRNHDDNPDMELSCRAIPNSHRFVATAAPHHNQAFGSLIVVDPRVVDDDAMGPIRRLTPDCGFPETAEKGGMVYGTAWPLSEQYYLCVYSEKGDNHGIYLLDAFGNRELLHCEANIPCLGPVPVRPQPVPPIIPALSRPSRLVDKPEWSEVGDEHALVYGRTARDDDSADQAVRSAASAYPAGQPAGGSSGAPADRNDACASVGLVNVYDSFLSFPDGVRISALRIMHILPKSVAPHHHPQIGYGSETSARAVLGTVPVEADGSAWFRLPAGKAVYFQALDDRGCAVQSMRSATYVHPGETLVCAGCHENKAHAAARSRMGSVPLAFRRPPSDIQPDVDDSNPLSFPRLVQPILDKHCVACHTRNQDKPKPPPDLRPGALTAGRPAGTDHKFGWYLSYRNLRPYAFHYGAPRNEKVEHQYDGWQPARTVPGKFGARASKLLAHLDKGHHDVKLTPEELRRLIVWLDANSDFYGAYENTPAQARREVVHPRIE
;
A
#
# COMPACT_ATOMS: atom_id res chain seq x y z
N MET A 1 30.82 -40.80 41.98
CA MET A 1 32.25 -41.15 41.77
C MET A 1 32.64 -40.76 40.36
N SER A 2 33.60 -39.83 40.25
CA SER A 2 34.49 -39.48 39.12
C SER A 2 34.06 -39.77 37.67
N LEU A 3 34.03 -38.73 36.82
CA LEU A 3 35.16 -38.45 35.90
C LEU A 3 34.96 -37.13 35.14
N SER A 4 35.88 -36.22 35.42
CA SER A 4 36.12 -34.94 34.76
C SER A 4 37.03 -35.12 33.54
N ARG A 5 37.04 -34.09 32.65
CA ARG A 5 37.95 -33.80 31.52
C ARG A 5 37.44 -34.19 30.13
N ILE A 6 36.96 -33.18 29.40
CA ILE A 6 37.58 -32.62 28.18
C ILE A 6 36.93 -31.24 27.99
N GLY A 7 37.71 -30.19 28.26
CA GLY A 7 37.35 -28.81 28.04
C GLY A 7 38.63 -28.06 27.76
N LEU A 8 38.87 -27.75 26.49
CA LEU A 8 39.68 -26.68 25.93
C LEU A 8 39.93 -27.02 24.46
N LEU A 9 39.24 -26.34 23.54
CA LEU A 9 39.72 -25.91 22.23
C LEU A 9 38.56 -25.19 21.54
N LEU A 10 38.84 -23.99 20.99
CA LEU A 10 37.96 -23.07 20.25
C LEU A 10 37.12 -22.08 21.08
N VAL A 11 37.80 -21.27 21.89
CA VAL A 11 37.38 -19.88 22.15
C VAL A 11 38.48 -18.96 21.59
N ALA A 12 38.42 -18.69 20.30
CA ALA A 12 39.14 -17.58 19.66
C ALA A 12 38.48 -17.29 18.30
N ALA A 13 38.15 -16.01 18.07
CA ALA A 13 37.57 -15.39 16.87
C ALA A 13 36.05 -15.07 16.90
N TRP A 14 35.58 -14.46 17.98
CA TRP A 14 34.51 -13.45 17.91
C TRP A 14 35.07 -12.15 18.49
N ALA A 15 35.97 -11.53 17.73
CA ALA A 15 36.28 -10.12 17.93
C ALA A 15 35.16 -9.33 17.26
N ALA A 16 34.47 -8.50 18.05
CA ALA A 16 33.62 -7.45 17.53
C ALA A 16 34.43 -6.64 16.51
N SER A 17 34.13 -6.79 15.23
CA SER A 17 34.56 -5.82 14.23
C SER A 17 33.96 -4.48 14.63
N ALA A 18 34.81 -3.48 14.85
CA ALA A 18 34.45 -2.06 14.78
C ALA A 18 33.52 -1.81 13.57
N PRO A 19 32.64 -0.78 13.57
CA PRO A 19 31.79 -0.46 12.42
C PRO A 19 32.69 -0.33 11.18
N GLY A 20 32.72 -1.42 10.42
CA GLY A 20 33.79 -1.71 9.49
C GLY A 20 33.51 -1.00 8.20
N ARG A 21 34.51 -0.26 7.71
CA ARG A 21 34.53 0.39 6.40
C ARG A 21 33.79 -0.44 5.36
N LEU A 22 32.86 0.19 4.65
CA LEU A 22 32.28 -0.31 3.42
C LEU A 22 33.40 -0.40 2.37
N CYS A 23 34.09 -1.53 2.34
CA CYS A 23 35.12 -1.81 1.35
C CYS A 23 34.62 -2.93 0.44
N ALA A 24 34.72 -2.70 -0.87
CA ALA A 24 34.56 -3.78 -1.83
C ALA A 24 35.55 -4.91 -1.51
N ALA A 25 35.10 -6.16 -1.65
CA ALA A 25 35.94 -7.32 -1.40
C ALA A 25 37.18 -7.32 -2.31
N PRO A 26 38.38 -7.66 -1.82
CA PRO A 26 39.57 -7.89 -2.64
C PRO A 26 39.28 -8.76 -3.87
N ALA A 27 40.06 -8.62 -4.95
CA ALA A 27 39.81 -9.34 -6.21
C ALA A 27 39.68 -10.87 -6.05
N ALA A 28 40.49 -11.48 -5.18
CA ALA A 28 40.39 -12.91 -4.86
C ALA A 28 39.08 -13.28 -4.15
N ASP A 29 38.60 -12.42 -3.24
CA ASP A 29 37.35 -12.60 -2.52
C ASP A 29 36.13 -12.39 -3.43
N ARG A 30 36.23 -11.50 -4.43
CA ARG A 30 35.21 -11.31 -5.47
C ARG A 30 35.07 -12.51 -6.38
N GLN A 31 36.19 -13.09 -6.86
CA GLN A 31 36.10 -14.30 -7.69
C GLN A 31 35.48 -15.46 -6.91
N ALA A 32 35.87 -15.65 -5.65
CA ALA A 32 35.26 -16.65 -4.77
C ALA A 32 33.77 -16.39 -4.49
N LEU A 33 33.32 -15.14 -4.46
CA LEU A 33 31.90 -14.78 -4.38
C LEU A 33 31.15 -15.17 -5.67
N LEU A 34 31.69 -14.83 -6.83
CA LEU A 34 31.09 -15.16 -8.13
C LEU A 34 31.01 -16.68 -8.34
N ASP A 35 32.07 -17.43 -7.98
CA ASP A 35 32.08 -18.89 -8.10
C ASP A 35 31.03 -19.53 -7.18
N ARG A 36 30.86 -19.02 -5.94
CA ARG A 36 29.79 -19.46 -5.04
C ARG A 36 28.39 -19.16 -5.57
N GLU A 37 28.20 -18.00 -6.19
CA GLU A 37 26.92 -17.62 -6.80
C GLU A 37 26.57 -18.57 -7.95
N LEU A 38 27.53 -18.88 -8.84
CA LEU A 38 27.33 -19.83 -9.93
C LEU A 38 26.95 -21.22 -9.43
N ASP A 39 27.59 -21.68 -8.35
CA ASP A 39 27.29 -22.96 -7.73
C ASP A 39 25.90 -23.00 -7.10
N SER A 40 25.51 -21.94 -6.38
CA SER A 40 24.16 -21.84 -5.82
C SER A 40 23.12 -21.86 -6.94
N ASP A 41 23.35 -21.10 -8.01
CA ASP A 41 22.45 -20.97 -9.14
C ASP A 41 22.27 -22.30 -9.90
N PHE A 42 23.36 -23.05 -10.11
CA PHE A 42 23.31 -24.39 -10.73
C PHE A 42 22.44 -25.36 -9.92
N GLN A 43 22.61 -25.40 -8.59
CA GLN A 43 21.82 -26.27 -7.71
C GLN A 43 20.35 -25.83 -7.64
N ARG A 44 20.11 -24.51 -7.62
CA ARG A 44 18.79 -23.91 -7.60
C ARG A 44 17.99 -24.28 -8.85
N LEU A 45 18.58 -24.13 -10.04
CA LEU A 45 17.96 -24.54 -11.30
C LEU A 45 17.65 -26.04 -11.31
N ALA A 46 18.60 -26.90 -10.90
CA ALA A 46 18.38 -28.34 -10.80
C ALA A 46 17.22 -28.72 -9.85
N LYS A 47 16.99 -27.94 -8.79
CA LYS A 47 15.83 -28.09 -7.90
C LYS A 47 14.54 -27.64 -8.57
N GLN A 48 14.55 -26.49 -9.23
CA GLN A 48 13.37 -25.92 -9.91
C GLN A 48 12.88 -26.78 -11.09
N MET A 49 13.78 -27.47 -11.78
CA MET A 49 13.41 -28.41 -12.85
C MET A 49 12.48 -29.54 -12.36
N LYS A 50 12.56 -29.91 -11.07
CA LYS A 50 11.68 -30.93 -10.47
C LYS A 50 10.27 -30.40 -10.20
N GLN A 51 10.02 -29.10 -10.33
CA GLN A 51 8.75 -28.44 -10.04
C GLN A 51 7.87 -28.30 -11.29
N THR A 52 7.72 -29.37 -12.08
CA THR A 52 7.00 -29.35 -13.37
C THR A 52 5.56 -28.87 -13.26
N ALA A 53 4.85 -29.24 -12.19
CA ALA A 53 3.49 -28.79 -11.93
C ALA A 53 3.39 -27.27 -11.73
N TYR A 54 4.38 -26.66 -11.09
CA TYR A 54 4.44 -25.22 -10.90
C TYR A 54 4.69 -24.50 -12.23
N TRP A 55 5.67 -24.95 -13.02
CA TRP A 55 5.97 -24.34 -14.32
C TRP A 55 4.78 -24.42 -15.29
N LYS A 56 4.06 -25.55 -15.30
CA LYS A 56 2.81 -25.69 -16.06
C LYS A 56 1.71 -24.74 -15.57
N LYS A 57 1.61 -24.51 -14.25
CA LYS A 57 0.62 -23.59 -13.66
C LYS A 57 0.85 -22.15 -14.13
N VAL A 58 2.11 -21.69 -14.18
CA VAL A 58 2.43 -20.28 -14.42
C VAL A 58 2.64 -19.91 -15.90
N GLU A 59 2.70 -20.90 -16.80
CA GLU A 59 3.05 -20.75 -18.23
C GLU A 59 2.29 -19.62 -18.95
N SER A 60 0.99 -19.49 -18.73
CA SER A 60 0.16 -18.47 -19.40
C SER A 60 0.35 -17.06 -18.84
N THR A 61 1.05 -16.92 -17.70
CA THR A 61 1.20 -15.66 -16.97
C THR A 61 2.63 -15.13 -16.99
N VAL A 62 3.57 -15.81 -17.63
CA VAL A 62 4.96 -15.33 -17.73
C VAL A 62 5.08 -14.19 -18.74
N PHE A 63 5.97 -13.24 -18.46
CA PHE A 63 6.21 -12.10 -19.35
C PHE A 63 6.94 -12.51 -20.63
N ARG A 64 7.95 -13.38 -20.50
CA ARG A 64 8.69 -13.99 -21.60
C ARG A 64 8.78 -15.49 -21.37
N ARG A 65 8.54 -16.28 -22.43
CA ARG A 65 8.62 -17.74 -22.35
C ARG A 65 10.03 -18.19 -21.97
N GLU A 66 11.05 -17.46 -22.39
CA GLU A 66 12.45 -17.79 -22.18
C GLU A 66 12.83 -17.82 -20.68
N ALA A 67 12.14 -17.04 -19.83
CA ALA A 67 12.32 -17.06 -18.38
C ALA A 67 11.84 -18.34 -17.70
N MET A 68 11.11 -19.21 -18.40
CA MET A 68 10.67 -20.48 -17.87
C MET A 68 11.79 -21.53 -17.85
N ILE A 69 11.51 -22.65 -17.17
CA ILE A 69 12.16 -23.93 -17.42
C ILE A 69 11.23 -24.71 -18.36
N LEU A 70 11.74 -25.08 -19.53
CA LEU A 70 10.98 -25.74 -20.59
C LEU A 70 11.16 -27.26 -20.55
N ALA A 71 10.26 -27.99 -21.20
CA ALA A 71 10.31 -29.46 -21.24
C ALA A 71 11.53 -29.98 -22.00
N GLU A 72 12.07 -29.18 -22.91
CA GLU A 72 13.25 -29.49 -23.72
C GLU A 72 14.57 -29.29 -22.95
N ASP A 73 14.54 -28.57 -21.82
CA ASP A 73 15.73 -28.34 -20.99
C ASP A 73 16.08 -29.64 -20.24
N ARG A 74 17.22 -30.28 -20.57
CA ARG A 74 17.60 -31.57 -19.95
C ARG A 74 18.29 -31.40 -18.61
N ASP A 75 18.95 -30.25 -18.38
CA ASP A 75 19.55 -29.85 -17.09
C ASP A 75 19.74 -28.32 -17.01
N ALA A 76 20.43 -27.86 -15.96
CA ALA A 76 20.73 -26.43 -15.74
C ALA A 76 21.59 -25.79 -16.85
N ALA A 77 22.47 -26.54 -17.52
CA ALA A 77 23.30 -25.99 -18.59
C ALA A 77 22.47 -25.71 -19.85
N ASP A 78 21.51 -26.56 -20.18
CA ASP A 78 20.58 -26.33 -21.31
C ASP A 78 19.72 -25.07 -21.07
N ILE A 79 19.23 -24.88 -19.84
CA ILE A 79 18.45 -23.68 -19.46
C ILE A 79 19.26 -22.42 -19.75
N VAL A 80 20.51 -22.35 -19.25
CA VAL A 80 21.31 -21.14 -19.39
C VAL A 80 21.80 -20.93 -20.82
N LEU A 81 22.11 -21.99 -21.59
CA LEU A 81 22.40 -21.87 -23.02
C LEU A 81 21.26 -21.17 -23.76
N ARG A 82 20.03 -21.67 -23.58
CA ARG A 82 18.83 -21.13 -24.22
C ARG A 82 18.55 -19.68 -23.82
N ARG A 83 18.66 -19.35 -22.53
CA ARG A 83 18.47 -17.97 -22.04
C ARG A 83 19.58 -17.03 -22.51
N THR A 84 20.81 -17.52 -22.64
CA THR A 84 21.94 -16.75 -23.18
C THR A 84 21.76 -16.47 -24.67
N ARG A 85 21.25 -17.44 -25.42
CA ARG A 85 20.85 -17.26 -26.82
C ARG A 85 19.78 -16.19 -26.97
N ALA A 86 18.72 -16.24 -26.15
CA ALA A 86 17.66 -15.23 -26.16
C ALA A 86 18.19 -13.81 -25.89
N LEU A 87 19.07 -13.66 -24.88
CA LEU A 87 19.77 -12.42 -24.59
C LEU A 87 20.58 -11.90 -25.79
N LEU A 88 21.37 -12.78 -26.41
CA LEU A 88 22.22 -12.40 -27.56
C LEU A 88 21.37 -11.95 -28.76
N GLU A 89 20.30 -12.68 -29.08
CA GLU A 89 19.42 -12.29 -30.18
C GLU A 89 18.71 -10.96 -29.92
N ASP A 90 18.23 -10.71 -28.69
CA ASP A 90 17.61 -9.42 -28.34
C ASP A 90 18.61 -8.26 -28.51
N LEU A 91 19.85 -8.42 -28.03
CA LEU A 91 20.91 -7.42 -28.20
C LEU A 91 21.35 -7.23 -29.66
N LYS A 92 21.18 -8.23 -30.53
CA LYS A 92 21.45 -8.06 -31.97
C LYS A 92 20.39 -7.19 -32.65
N THR A 93 19.15 -7.21 -32.15
CA THR A 93 18.07 -6.37 -32.72
C THR A 93 18.25 -4.88 -32.43
N THR A 94 19.07 -4.50 -31.44
CA THR A 94 19.30 -3.10 -31.05
C THR A 94 20.22 -2.30 -32.01
N GLY A 95 20.78 -2.94 -33.04
CA GLY A 95 21.45 -2.31 -34.20
C GLY A 95 22.90 -1.80 -33.98
N GLY A 96 23.64 -1.53 -35.08
CA GLY A 96 24.93 -0.81 -35.07
C GLY A 96 26.23 -1.62 -34.88
N GLU A 97 27.32 -0.95 -34.45
CA GLU A 97 28.67 -1.52 -34.16
C GLU A 97 28.64 -2.68 -33.14
N LEU A 98 27.58 -2.75 -32.32
CA LEU A 98 27.34 -3.83 -31.36
C LEU A 98 27.28 -5.20 -32.04
N ALA A 99 26.73 -5.28 -33.26
CA ALA A 99 26.63 -6.54 -34.00
C ALA A 99 28.01 -7.18 -34.25
N GLY A 100 29.03 -6.37 -34.55
CA GLY A 100 30.40 -6.84 -34.74
C GLY A 100 31.03 -7.36 -33.45
N ARG A 101 30.78 -6.70 -32.31
CA ARG A 101 31.25 -7.15 -30.99
C ARG A 101 30.57 -8.45 -30.54
N LEU A 102 29.31 -8.63 -30.89
CA LEU A 102 28.55 -9.83 -30.54
C LEU A 102 28.87 -11.03 -31.44
N ALA A 103 29.31 -10.83 -32.69
CA ALA A 103 29.59 -11.92 -33.64
C ALA A 103 30.59 -12.97 -33.12
N ALA A 104 31.66 -12.53 -32.43
CA ALA A 104 32.62 -13.46 -31.83
C ALA A 104 32.00 -14.27 -30.67
N MET A 105 31.17 -13.61 -29.84
CA MET A 105 30.45 -14.26 -28.74
C MET A 105 29.34 -15.18 -29.25
N GLU A 106 28.75 -14.88 -30.40
CA GLU A 106 27.75 -15.71 -31.06
C GLU A 106 28.35 -17.04 -31.53
N ASN A 107 29.55 -17.01 -32.12
CA ASN A 107 30.29 -18.22 -32.50
C ASN A 107 30.67 -19.04 -31.26
N GLU A 108 31.20 -18.39 -30.22
CA GLU A 108 31.53 -19.04 -28.94
C GLU A 108 30.29 -19.71 -28.31
N LEU A 109 29.12 -19.05 -28.38
CA LEU A 109 27.86 -19.62 -27.91
C LEU A 109 27.42 -20.82 -28.75
N ALA A 110 27.56 -20.75 -30.08
CA ALA A 110 27.23 -21.86 -30.97
C ALA A 110 28.08 -23.10 -30.70
N ASP A 111 29.38 -22.92 -30.39
CA ASP A 111 30.28 -24.00 -29.99
C ASP A 111 29.84 -24.63 -28.65
N LEU A 112 29.49 -23.79 -27.66
CA LEU A 112 28.98 -24.27 -26.37
C LEU A 112 27.61 -24.97 -26.50
N GLU A 113 26.74 -24.53 -27.41
CA GLU A 113 25.48 -25.21 -27.71
C GLU A 113 25.72 -26.57 -28.39
N ALA A 114 26.70 -26.67 -29.28
CA ALA A 114 27.10 -27.94 -29.91
C ALA A 114 27.69 -28.91 -28.87
N GLU A 115 28.55 -28.42 -27.99
CA GLU A 115 29.06 -29.18 -26.84
C GLU A 115 27.92 -29.60 -25.90
N GLY A 116 26.98 -28.70 -25.61
CA GLY A 116 25.79 -29.00 -24.82
C GLY A 116 24.95 -30.12 -25.40
N LYS A 117 24.87 -30.25 -26.72
CA LYS A 117 24.18 -31.38 -27.37
C LYS A 117 24.94 -32.69 -27.25
N SER A 118 26.28 -32.66 -27.27
CA SER A 118 27.13 -33.86 -27.29
C SER A 118 27.46 -34.41 -25.89
N VAL A 119 27.57 -33.56 -24.86
CA VAL A 119 27.87 -33.99 -23.48
C VAL A 119 26.61 -34.55 -22.82
N ALA A 120 26.66 -35.82 -22.45
CA ALA A 120 25.56 -36.52 -21.77
C ALA A 120 25.26 -35.93 -20.38
N VAL A 121 23.99 -35.90 -19.99
CA VAL A 121 23.50 -35.24 -18.75
C VAL A 121 23.88 -35.97 -17.46
N ASP A 122 24.23 -37.25 -17.55
CA ASP A 122 24.73 -38.06 -16.43
C ASP A 122 26.19 -37.72 -16.06
N ARG A 123 26.94 -37.11 -17.00
CA ARG A 123 28.28 -36.55 -16.77
C ARG A 123 28.21 -35.21 -16.03
N ARG A 124 27.75 -35.24 -14.78
CA ARG A 124 27.42 -34.05 -13.97
C ARG A 124 28.53 -33.00 -13.87
N GLU A 125 29.78 -33.43 -13.72
CA GLU A 125 30.91 -32.51 -13.60
C GLU A 125 31.18 -31.76 -14.91
N ASP A 126 31.14 -32.47 -16.05
CA ASP A 126 31.28 -31.86 -17.37
C ASP A 126 30.13 -30.90 -17.68
N ARG A 127 28.90 -31.26 -17.31
CA ARG A 127 27.73 -30.37 -17.43
C ARG A 127 27.86 -29.12 -16.55
N ARG A 128 28.39 -29.25 -15.33
CA ARG A 128 28.69 -28.09 -14.46
C ARG A 128 29.81 -27.21 -15.03
N ASN A 129 30.83 -27.81 -15.64
CA ASN A 129 31.90 -27.06 -16.30
C ASN A 129 31.38 -26.29 -17.53
N LEU A 130 30.53 -26.93 -18.34
CA LEU A 130 29.82 -26.29 -19.44
C LEU A 130 28.96 -25.13 -18.94
N TYR A 131 28.12 -25.35 -17.92
CA TYR A 131 27.30 -24.31 -17.28
C TYR A 131 28.13 -23.07 -16.89
N THR A 132 29.24 -23.28 -16.19
CA THR A 132 30.14 -22.20 -15.77
C THR A 132 30.70 -21.42 -16.95
N ARG A 133 31.10 -22.09 -18.04
CA ARG A 133 31.60 -21.44 -19.26
C ARG A 133 30.51 -20.62 -19.94
N VAL A 134 29.29 -21.14 -20.01
CA VAL A 134 28.14 -20.42 -20.59
C VAL A 134 27.80 -19.19 -19.74
N CYS A 135 27.77 -19.29 -18.41
CA CYS A 135 27.53 -18.12 -17.54
C CYS A 135 28.61 -17.04 -17.70
N LYS A 136 29.88 -17.41 -17.87
CA LYS A 136 30.97 -16.46 -18.16
C LYS A 136 30.76 -15.74 -19.50
N LEU A 137 30.33 -16.46 -20.53
CA LEU A 137 29.99 -15.88 -21.82
C LEU A 137 28.74 -14.98 -21.73
N ARG A 138 27.68 -15.44 -21.06
CA ARG A 138 26.46 -14.69 -20.79
C ARG A 138 26.75 -13.34 -20.15
N ARG A 139 27.62 -13.30 -19.15
CA ARG A 139 28.03 -12.03 -18.51
C ARG A 139 28.68 -11.06 -19.50
N ARG A 140 29.57 -11.56 -20.37
CA ARG A 140 30.21 -10.74 -21.42
C ARG A 140 29.18 -10.20 -22.41
N ILE A 141 28.20 -11.02 -22.79
CA ILE A 141 27.09 -10.62 -23.67
C ILE A 141 26.21 -9.57 -22.97
N ALA A 142 25.80 -9.81 -21.73
CA ALA A 142 24.97 -8.89 -20.95
C ALA A 142 25.64 -7.52 -20.78
N PHE A 143 26.95 -7.49 -20.54
CA PHE A 143 27.72 -6.25 -20.35
C PHE A 143 28.05 -5.54 -21.67
N ALA A 144 27.76 -6.14 -22.82
CA ALA A 144 27.78 -5.45 -24.10
C ALA A 144 26.51 -4.62 -24.35
N ASN A 145 25.49 -4.74 -23.50
CA ASN A 145 24.21 -4.03 -23.65
C ASN A 145 24.41 -2.49 -23.65
N PRO A 146 23.96 -1.79 -24.70
CA PRO A 146 24.16 -0.33 -24.83
C PRO A 146 23.35 0.48 -23.81
N LEU A 147 22.35 -0.11 -23.14
CA LEU A 147 21.61 0.53 -22.06
C LEU A 147 22.43 0.66 -20.76
N LEU A 148 23.57 -0.02 -20.67
CA LEU A 148 24.52 0.07 -19.56
C LEU A 148 25.52 1.22 -19.79
N ASP A 149 25.02 2.36 -20.23
CA ASP A 149 25.77 3.58 -20.58
C ASP A 149 26.15 4.45 -19.37
N PHE A 150 26.00 3.92 -18.15
CA PHE A 150 26.32 4.58 -16.89
C PHE A 150 27.53 3.92 -16.21
N ARG A 151 28.27 4.72 -15.45
CA ARG A 151 29.51 4.26 -14.78
C ARG A 151 29.33 3.97 -13.30
N SER A 152 28.19 4.34 -12.73
CA SER A 152 27.95 4.18 -11.30
C SER A 152 26.50 3.88 -10.98
N ILE A 153 26.25 3.20 -9.85
CA ILE A 153 24.92 2.88 -9.32
C ILE A 153 24.82 3.41 -7.90
N LEU A 154 23.86 4.29 -7.63
CA LEU A 154 23.49 4.73 -6.29
C LEU A 154 22.61 3.67 -5.62
N PHE A 155 22.85 3.37 -4.35
CA PHE A 155 22.05 2.42 -3.57
C PHE A 155 22.16 2.73 -2.07
N ALA A 156 21.31 2.12 -1.25
CA ALA A 156 21.49 2.10 0.20
C ALA A 156 21.87 0.69 0.67
N THR A 157 22.63 0.61 1.75
CA THR A 157 22.72 -0.60 2.57
C THR A 157 21.80 -0.45 3.77
N HIS A 158 21.02 -1.47 4.09
CA HIS A 158 20.07 -1.43 5.20
C HIS A 158 19.88 -2.81 5.82
N ARG A 159 19.45 -2.84 7.07
CA ARG A 159 18.99 -4.07 7.73
C ARG A 159 17.47 -4.13 7.67
N LEU A 160 16.93 -5.32 7.38
CA LEU A 160 15.49 -5.57 7.52
C LEU A 160 15.02 -5.22 8.93
N ALA A 161 13.86 -4.59 9.02
CA ALA A 161 13.25 -4.24 10.30
C ALA A 161 12.95 -5.49 11.15
N VAL A 162 12.78 -5.30 12.46
CA VAL A 162 12.54 -6.42 13.39
C VAL A 162 11.22 -7.16 13.15
N PRO A 163 10.05 -6.49 13.03
CA PRO A 163 8.79 -7.15 12.76
C PRO A 163 8.61 -7.47 11.28
N ASN A 164 8.02 -8.63 10.99
CA ASN A 164 7.59 -9.02 9.64
C ASN A 164 6.12 -8.62 9.47
N HIS A 165 5.90 -7.38 9.01
CA HIS A 165 4.58 -6.84 8.69
C HIS A 165 4.75 -5.60 7.79
N MET A 166 3.94 -5.49 6.74
CA MET A 166 4.13 -4.51 5.67
C MET A 166 4.19 -3.04 6.11
N CYS A 167 3.43 -2.62 7.14
CA CYS A 167 3.53 -1.27 7.69
C CYS A 167 4.74 -1.11 8.61
N ASP A 168 5.02 -2.15 9.41
CA ASP A 168 5.90 -2.01 10.57
C ASP A 168 7.37 -1.89 10.16
N GLN A 169 7.71 -2.37 8.96
CA GLN A 169 9.05 -2.22 8.41
C GLN A 169 9.50 -0.77 8.24
N TYR A 170 8.54 0.17 8.22
CA TYR A 170 8.78 1.59 7.98
C TYR A 170 8.62 2.46 9.23
N PHE A 171 8.34 1.88 10.41
CA PHE A 171 8.41 2.62 11.66
C PHE A 171 9.84 2.63 12.17
N GLY A 172 10.44 3.81 12.33
CA GLY A 172 11.82 3.95 12.81
C GLY A 172 12.07 3.27 14.17
N CYS A 173 11.02 3.11 14.98
CA CYS A 173 11.05 2.40 16.26
C CYS A 173 11.33 0.89 16.14
N PHE A 174 11.16 0.34 14.94
CA PHE A 174 11.42 -1.05 14.58
C PHE A 174 12.64 -1.22 13.67
N ALA A 175 13.27 -0.12 13.31
CA ALA A 175 14.44 -0.12 12.46
C ALA A 175 15.68 -0.63 13.20
N ARG A 176 16.65 -1.14 12.44
CA ARG A 176 17.92 -1.66 12.96
C ARG A 176 19.06 -0.82 12.44
N ALA A 177 19.91 -0.36 13.36
CA ALA A 177 21.11 0.40 13.07
C ALA A 177 22.05 -0.35 12.10
N GLY A 178 22.74 0.42 11.27
CA GLY A 178 23.65 -0.05 10.24
C GLY A 178 23.13 0.24 8.85
N GLY A 179 24.06 0.60 7.97
CA GLY A 179 23.76 1.03 6.61
C GLY A 179 24.53 2.28 6.24
N SER A 180 24.42 2.65 4.98
CA SER A 180 24.80 3.96 4.45
C SER A 180 24.14 4.18 3.08
N VAL A 181 24.31 5.37 2.53
CA VAL A 181 24.01 5.70 1.13
C VAL A 181 25.31 5.61 0.34
N CYS A 182 25.35 4.75 -0.67
CA CYS A 182 26.55 4.34 -1.36
C CYS A 182 26.45 4.52 -2.87
N VAL A 183 27.61 4.67 -3.51
CA VAL A 183 27.75 4.59 -4.97
C VAL A 183 28.67 3.42 -5.31
N LEU A 184 28.19 2.50 -6.14
CA LEU A 184 28.97 1.45 -6.76
C LEU A 184 29.58 2.00 -8.05
N GLU A 185 30.90 2.13 -8.10
CA GLU A 185 31.67 2.61 -9.25
C GLU A 185 32.13 1.44 -10.11
N ASP A 186 32.16 1.65 -11.43
CA ASP A 186 32.54 0.66 -12.45
C ASP A 186 31.82 -0.71 -12.31
N PRO A 187 30.47 -0.74 -12.18
CA PRO A 187 29.70 -1.93 -11.83
C PRO A 187 29.85 -3.09 -12.83
N PHE A 188 30.23 -2.79 -14.07
CA PHE A 188 30.41 -3.74 -15.16
C PHE A 188 31.87 -4.14 -15.39
N GLY A 189 32.79 -3.49 -14.68
CA GLY A 189 34.21 -3.79 -14.73
C GLY A 189 34.60 -5.04 -13.94
N PRO A 190 35.88 -5.44 -14.03
CA PRO A 190 36.40 -6.59 -13.31
C PRO A 190 36.42 -6.36 -11.79
N GLN A 191 36.56 -5.11 -11.34
CA GLN A 191 36.73 -4.74 -9.92
C GLN A 191 35.95 -3.45 -9.58
N PRO A 192 34.62 -3.51 -9.46
CA PRO A 192 33.84 -2.38 -8.99
C PRO A 192 34.19 -2.05 -7.55
N THR A 193 34.08 -0.78 -7.21
CA THR A 193 34.37 -0.26 -5.87
C THR A 193 33.14 0.43 -5.31
N VAL A 194 33.04 0.45 -3.97
CA VAL A 194 31.95 1.14 -3.28
C VAL A 194 32.51 2.40 -2.66
N ARG A 195 31.83 3.52 -2.89
CA ARG A 195 32.07 4.80 -2.24
C ARG A 195 30.90 5.11 -1.31
N ASP A 196 31.19 5.25 -0.02
CA ASP A 196 30.22 5.73 0.97
C ASP A 196 30.08 7.25 0.83
N LEU A 197 28.86 7.74 0.57
CA LEU A 197 28.60 9.18 0.40
C LEU A 197 28.61 9.96 1.72
N LEU A 198 28.46 9.27 2.85
CA LEU A 198 28.38 9.87 4.19
C LEU A 198 29.71 9.82 4.93
N GLU A 199 30.73 9.14 4.38
CA GLU A 199 32.04 9.03 5.00
C GLU A 199 32.69 10.41 5.21
N GLY A 200 32.97 10.73 6.47
CA GLY A 200 33.56 12.01 6.87
C GLY A 200 32.67 13.23 6.60
N ARG A 201 31.36 13.04 6.40
CA ARG A 201 30.39 14.12 6.22
C ARG A 201 29.64 14.39 7.52
N THR A 202 29.30 15.67 7.72
CA THR A 202 28.44 16.11 8.82
C THR A 202 27.26 16.86 8.24
N VAL A 203 26.14 16.81 8.95
CA VAL A 203 24.93 17.53 8.56
C VAL A 203 25.19 19.03 8.65
N GLU A 204 24.89 19.77 7.59
CA GLU A 204 25.14 21.21 7.49
C GLU A 204 23.95 22.02 8.06
N ASN A 205 22.73 21.49 7.92
CA ASN A 205 21.48 22.16 8.30
C ASN A 205 20.46 21.18 8.90
N GLY A 206 19.69 21.68 9.87
CA GLY A 206 18.64 20.94 10.59
C GLY A 206 19.02 20.59 12.03
N ARG A 207 18.17 19.80 12.69
CA ARG A 207 18.35 19.36 14.09
C ARG A 207 19.69 18.66 14.31
N LEU A 208 20.13 17.88 13.33
CA LEU A 208 21.38 17.11 13.41
C LEU A 208 22.64 17.88 13.00
N LYS A 209 22.56 19.20 12.82
CA LYS A 209 23.70 20.02 12.37
C LYS A 209 24.98 19.74 13.16
N GLY A 210 26.08 19.53 12.43
CA GLY A 210 27.41 19.23 12.98
C GLY A 210 27.63 17.75 13.34
N ARG A 211 26.61 16.89 13.24
CA ARG A 211 26.73 15.44 13.52
C ARG A 211 26.92 14.65 12.23
N SER A 212 27.66 13.54 12.32
CA SER A 212 27.62 12.50 11.29
C SER A 212 26.35 11.65 11.45
N LEU A 213 25.91 11.01 10.36
CA LEU A 213 24.74 10.10 10.36
C LEU A 213 25.14 8.65 10.69
N GLU A 214 26.13 8.48 11.57
CA GLU A 214 26.62 7.16 11.98
C GLU A 214 25.69 6.51 13.02
N GLY A 215 25.58 5.19 12.99
CA GLY A 215 24.79 4.42 13.95
C GLY A 215 23.28 4.42 13.69
N GLY A 216 22.79 5.14 12.68
CA GLY A 216 21.41 5.07 12.23
C GLY A 216 21.16 4.05 11.12
N THR A 217 20.08 4.24 10.38
CA THR A 217 19.62 3.32 9.32
C THR A 217 18.95 4.09 8.19
N PHE A 218 18.97 3.51 7.00
CA PHE A 218 18.64 4.19 5.74
C PHE A 218 17.59 3.41 4.95
N LEU A 219 16.74 4.12 4.22
CA LEU A 219 15.84 3.53 3.23
C LEU A 219 16.30 3.88 1.81
N GLN A 220 15.59 3.35 0.81
CA GLN A 220 15.89 3.52 -0.61
C GLN A 220 16.15 5.00 -0.97
N PRO A 221 17.28 5.33 -1.61
CA PRO A 221 17.56 6.69 -2.05
C PRO A 221 16.84 7.00 -3.38
N ALA A 222 16.70 8.28 -3.68
CA ALA A 222 16.29 8.79 -4.98
C ALA A 222 17.32 9.78 -5.52
N LEU A 223 17.42 9.85 -6.85
CA LEU A 223 18.37 10.70 -7.57
C LEU A 223 17.58 11.71 -8.43
N SER A 224 18.03 12.97 -8.45
CA SER A 224 17.44 14.01 -9.29
C SER A 224 17.61 13.69 -10.77
N TYR A 225 16.73 14.22 -11.61
CA TYR A 225 16.78 14.00 -13.06
C TYR A 225 18.09 14.45 -13.71
N ASP A 226 18.79 15.44 -13.15
CA ASP A 226 20.11 15.88 -13.62
C ASP A 226 21.28 15.05 -13.04
N ALA A 227 20.98 14.04 -12.23
CA ALA A 227 21.91 13.14 -11.54
C ALA A 227 22.87 13.80 -10.54
N LYS A 228 22.50 14.95 -9.96
CA LYS A 228 23.39 15.70 -9.05
C LYS A 228 22.96 15.65 -7.59
N THR A 229 21.68 15.52 -7.29
CA THR A 229 21.13 15.58 -5.94
C THR A 229 20.52 14.24 -5.54
N VAL A 230 20.89 13.77 -4.36
CA VAL A 230 20.38 12.56 -3.73
C VAL A 230 19.39 12.94 -2.63
N LEU A 231 18.26 12.25 -2.58
CA LEU A 231 17.33 12.24 -1.45
C LEU A 231 17.38 10.87 -0.78
N PHE A 232 17.22 10.83 0.53
CA PHE A 232 17.11 9.58 1.28
C PHE A 232 16.37 9.80 2.60
N ALA A 233 15.93 8.72 3.23
CA ALA A 233 15.35 8.76 4.57
C ALA A 233 16.32 8.12 5.59
N TYR A 234 16.42 8.72 6.76
CA TYR A 234 17.34 8.31 7.84
C TYR A 234 16.65 8.30 9.20
N CYS A 235 16.90 7.28 10.01
CA CYS A 235 16.49 7.18 11.41
C CYS A 235 17.73 7.00 12.30
N GLU A 236 17.81 7.75 13.40
CA GLU A 236 18.95 7.69 14.34
C GLU A 236 19.02 6.39 15.16
N CYS A 237 17.92 5.63 15.26
CA CYS A 237 17.81 4.44 16.10
C CYS A 237 18.09 4.70 17.61
N GLY A 238 17.82 5.92 18.10
CA GLY A 238 18.36 6.51 19.35
C GLY A 238 18.24 5.73 20.68
N ARG A 239 17.46 4.64 20.77
CA ARG A 239 17.43 3.72 21.94
C ARG A 239 17.53 2.23 21.59
N GLY A 240 17.60 1.87 20.32
CA GLY A 240 17.61 0.49 19.82
C GLY A 240 19.02 -0.06 19.58
N THR A 241 19.72 -0.45 20.65
CA THR A 241 20.90 -1.32 20.51
C THR A 241 20.50 -2.64 19.85
N ASP A 242 21.44 -3.25 19.11
CA ASP A 242 21.42 -4.46 18.26
C ASP A 242 20.60 -5.72 18.67
N LYS A 243 19.79 -5.68 19.72
CA LYS A 243 18.96 -6.81 20.14
C LYS A 243 17.71 -6.91 19.25
N PRO A 244 17.55 -7.98 18.43
CA PRO A 244 16.24 -8.29 17.88
C PRO A 244 15.28 -8.44 19.06
N ALA A 245 14.13 -7.78 18.98
CA ALA A 245 13.13 -7.94 20.03
C ALA A 245 12.75 -9.44 20.14
N PRO A 246 12.56 -9.95 21.36
CA PRO A 246 12.12 -11.33 21.55
C PRO A 246 10.85 -11.58 20.75
N ARG A 247 10.73 -12.77 20.13
CA ARG A 247 9.54 -13.18 19.35
C ARG A 247 8.27 -12.92 20.16
N GLY A 248 7.57 -11.85 19.82
CA GLY A 248 6.40 -11.37 20.51
C GLY A 248 6.01 -10.00 19.98
N TRP A 249 4.70 -9.81 19.76
CA TRP A 249 4.09 -8.52 19.45
C TRP A 249 4.65 -7.46 20.41
N PHE A 250 5.37 -6.47 19.88
CA PHE A 250 5.92 -5.37 20.68
C PHE A 250 4.79 -4.76 21.50
N LYS A 251 4.91 -4.83 22.82
CA LYS A 251 3.88 -4.29 23.69
C LYS A 251 3.84 -2.76 23.61
N ASP A 252 4.96 -2.10 23.27
CA ASP A 252 5.05 -0.66 23.35
C ASP A 252 6.05 0.03 22.37
N PRO A 253 5.67 0.32 21.12
CA PRO A 253 6.48 1.14 20.22
C PRO A 253 6.60 2.61 20.71
N ILE A 254 7.74 3.26 20.40
CA ILE A 254 8.04 4.66 20.80
C ILE A 254 8.17 5.53 19.55
N TRP A 255 7.40 6.62 19.48
CA TRP A 255 7.58 7.67 18.46
C TRP A 255 8.29 8.88 19.09
N SER A 256 9.59 8.94 18.89
CA SER A 256 10.44 10.11 19.18
C SER A 256 11.19 10.52 17.92
N ASN A 257 11.75 11.72 17.89
CA ASN A 257 12.44 12.22 16.70
C ASN A 257 13.64 11.33 16.29
N GLU A 258 14.28 10.66 17.25
CA GLU A 258 15.41 9.74 17.02
C GLU A 258 14.97 8.33 16.59
N MET A 259 13.68 8.02 16.75
CA MET A 259 13.06 6.73 16.40
C MET A 259 12.08 6.88 15.23
N CYS A 260 12.19 7.98 14.46
CA CYS A 260 11.42 8.20 13.25
C CYS A 260 12.37 8.45 12.06
N TYR A 261 11.92 8.05 10.88
CA TYR A 261 12.62 8.39 9.64
C TYR A 261 12.40 9.85 9.26
N HIS A 262 13.47 10.53 8.85
CA HIS A 262 13.45 11.89 8.33
C HIS A 262 14.07 11.96 6.95
N VAL A 263 13.59 12.89 6.11
CA VAL A 263 14.10 13.10 4.75
C VAL A 263 15.33 14.00 4.80
N PHE A 264 16.37 13.60 4.07
CA PHE A 264 17.60 14.34 3.86
C PHE A 264 17.87 14.52 2.38
N ARG A 265 18.68 15.53 2.06
CA ARG A 265 19.29 15.72 0.74
C ARG A 265 20.80 15.90 0.83
N MET A 266 21.51 15.57 -0.25
CA MET A 266 22.93 15.89 -0.46
C MET A 266 23.29 15.86 -1.95
N GLY A 267 24.47 16.34 -2.31
CA GLY A 267 25.07 16.12 -3.62
C GLY A 267 25.52 14.66 -3.81
N ILE A 268 25.59 14.19 -5.05
CA ILE A 268 26.12 12.85 -5.39
C ILE A 268 27.63 12.69 -5.06
N ASP A 269 28.31 13.81 -4.80
CA ASP A 269 29.68 13.90 -4.28
C ASP A 269 29.76 13.88 -2.74
N GLY A 270 28.60 13.84 -2.07
CA GLY A 270 28.45 13.88 -0.61
C GLY A 270 28.48 15.28 0.00
N SER A 271 28.47 16.35 -0.80
CA SER A 271 28.41 17.74 -0.29
C SER A 271 26.98 18.17 0.08
N GLY A 272 26.83 19.23 0.89
CA GLY A 272 25.53 19.88 1.08
C GLY A 272 24.53 19.08 1.92
N LEU A 273 25.01 18.15 2.77
CA LEU A 273 24.16 17.25 3.55
C LEU A 273 23.20 18.04 4.44
N THR A 274 21.90 17.98 4.13
CA THR A 274 20.86 18.83 4.73
C THR A 274 19.66 17.99 5.15
N GLN A 275 19.23 18.12 6.39
CA GLN A 275 17.96 17.57 6.87
C GLN A 275 16.79 18.43 6.34
N LEU A 276 15.72 17.79 5.87
CA LEU A 276 14.54 18.46 5.30
C LEU A 276 13.28 18.32 6.17
N THR A 277 13.15 17.23 6.91
CA THR A 277 12.03 17.02 7.84
C THR A 277 12.51 16.68 9.24
N ASP A 278 11.65 16.92 10.22
CA ASP A 278 11.90 16.61 11.62
C ASP A 278 10.58 16.40 12.38
N GLY A 279 10.69 15.90 13.61
CA GLY A 279 9.58 15.60 14.50
C GLY A 279 9.37 14.11 14.73
N ALA A 280 8.34 13.75 15.48
CA ALA A 280 8.08 12.36 15.84
C ALA A 280 7.14 11.69 14.82
N TRP A 281 7.51 11.82 13.55
CA TRP A 281 6.77 11.35 12.40
C TRP A 281 7.72 10.67 11.44
N ASN A 282 7.32 9.53 10.90
CA ASN A 282 8.08 8.88 9.85
C ASN A 282 7.81 9.56 8.49
N ASP A 283 8.84 10.18 7.94
CA ASP A 283 8.90 10.75 6.60
C ASP A 283 9.88 9.94 5.73
N LEU A 284 9.35 9.26 4.71
CA LEU A 284 10.10 8.21 4.01
C LEU A 284 9.73 8.06 2.54
N HIS A 285 10.58 7.34 1.82
CA HIS A 285 10.54 7.16 0.35
C HIS A 285 10.43 8.47 -0.44
N PRO A 286 11.37 9.41 -0.25
CA PRO A 286 11.35 10.66 -1.00
C PRO A 286 11.64 10.43 -2.49
N VAL A 287 10.94 11.14 -3.36
CA VAL A 287 11.16 11.14 -4.82
C VAL A 287 11.08 12.57 -5.37
N PHE A 288 11.81 12.83 -6.45
CA PHE A 288 11.74 14.11 -7.15
C PHE A 288 10.51 14.16 -8.06
N MET A 289 9.76 15.24 -7.98
CA MET A 289 8.68 15.54 -8.93
C MET A 289 9.21 16.35 -10.12
N PRO A 290 8.54 16.29 -11.30
CA PRO A 290 8.95 17.05 -12.49
C PRO A 290 9.07 18.56 -12.29
N ASP A 291 8.31 19.12 -11.35
CA ASP A 291 8.30 20.54 -11.00
C ASP A 291 9.39 20.95 -9.98
N GLY A 292 10.25 20.01 -9.57
CA GLY A 292 11.34 20.23 -8.63
C GLY A 292 10.97 20.11 -7.15
N ARG A 293 9.71 19.84 -6.81
CA ARG A 293 9.30 19.49 -5.43
C ARG A 293 9.74 18.07 -5.07
N VAL A 294 9.66 17.78 -3.77
CA VAL A 294 9.90 16.45 -3.19
C VAL A 294 8.57 15.85 -2.78
N LEU A 295 8.24 14.68 -3.32
CA LEU A 295 7.12 13.82 -2.91
C LEU A 295 7.63 12.78 -1.93
N PHE A 296 6.87 12.49 -0.88
CA PHE A 296 7.23 11.50 0.14
C PHE A 296 5.99 10.96 0.87
N MET A 297 6.15 9.90 1.63
CA MET A 297 5.13 9.37 2.53
C MET A 297 5.29 9.98 3.93
N SER A 298 4.16 10.31 4.58
CA SER A 298 4.17 10.82 5.96
C SER A 298 2.97 10.33 6.77
N GLU A 299 3.17 10.24 8.09
CA GLU A 299 2.14 9.95 9.10
C GLU A 299 1.32 11.18 9.52
N ARG A 300 1.70 12.40 9.06
CA ARG A 300 1.11 13.67 9.53
C ARG A 300 -0.36 13.87 9.20
N ARG A 301 -0.95 13.10 8.28
CA ARG A 301 -2.41 13.09 8.05
C ARG A 301 -3.16 12.55 9.26
N GLY A 302 -2.56 11.59 9.95
CA GLY A 302 -3.03 11.01 11.18
C GLY A 302 -4.07 9.91 11.10
N GLY A 303 -4.28 9.22 12.22
CA GLY A 303 -5.15 8.06 12.32
C GLY A 303 -4.42 6.72 12.22
N PHE A 304 -5.16 5.64 12.46
CA PHE A 304 -4.61 4.29 12.68
C PHE A 304 -5.26 3.20 11.83
N GLY A 305 -4.47 2.16 11.51
CA GLY A 305 -4.97 0.97 10.81
C GLY A 305 -6.10 0.25 11.57
N ARG A 306 -6.99 -0.43 10.85
CA ARG A 306 -8.21 -1.03 11.43
C ARG A 306 -8.03 -2.47 11.93
N CYS A 307 -7.00 -3.18 11.49
CA CYS A 307 -6.78 -4.60 11.80
C CYS A 307 -5.69 -4.86 12.87
N HIS A 308 -5.14 -3.81 13.49
CA HIS A 308 -3.98 -3.93 14.38
C HIS A 308 -4.33 -3.82 15.85
N ALA A 309 -3.87 -4.76 16.69
CA ALA A 309 -3.98 -4.65 18.15
C ALA A 309 -3.04 -3.59 18.76
N ARG A 310 -1.98 -3.24 18.02
CA ARG A 310 -0.95 -2.25 18.40
C ARG A 310 -1.19 -0.93 17.65
N PRO A 311 -0.60 0.18 18.10
CA PRO A 311 -0.57 1.41 17.32
C PRO A 311 0.12 1.17 15.97
N VAL A 312 -0.63 1.38 14.89
CA VAL A 312 -0.13 1.40 13.50
C VAL A 312 -0.64 2.68 12.86
N PRO A 313 0.10 3.79 13.00
CA PRO A 313 -0.16 5.02 12.26
C PRO A 313 -0.12 4.78 10.76
N ILE A 314 -0.69 5.71 10.00
CA ILE A 314 -0.92 5.51 8.58
C ILE A 314 -0.12 6.49 7.74
N TYR A 315 0.53 5.97 6.71
CA TYR A 315 1.23 6.74 5.69
C TYR A 315 0.28 7.24 4.60
N THR A 316 0.44 8.50 4.21
CA THR A 316 -0.25 9.12 3.06
C THR A 316 0.71 10.02 2.28
N LEU A 317 0.35 10.35 1.03
CA LEU A 317 1.19 11.17 0.16
C LEU A 317 1.29 12.64 0.63
N HIS A 318 2.51 13.15 0.66
CA HIS A 318 2.85 14.54 1.00
C HIS A 318 3.88 15.09 0.02
N ALA A 319 3.92 16.41 -0.13
CA ALA A 319 4.95 17.08 -0.91
C ALA A 319 5.50 18.30 -0.19
N MET A 320 6.73 18.70 -0.53
CA MET A 320 7.38 19.91 -0.04
C MET A 320 8.35 20.45 -1.09
N ASP A 321 8.82 21.67 -0.91
CA ASP A 321 9.89 22.21 -1.74
C ASP A 321 11.23 21.51 -1.41
N LEU A 322 12.19 21.55 -2.34
CA LEU A 322 13.51 20.94 -2.15
C LEU A 322 14.32 21.52 -0.98
N GLY A 323 13.88 22.66 -0.43
CA GLY A 323 14.42 23.27 0.79
C GLY A 323 13.76 22.80 2.09
N GLY A 324 12.79 21.88 2.04
CA GLY A 324 12.01 21.45 3.21
C GLY A 324 10.85 22.39 3.58
N LEU A 325 10.56 23.38 2.74
CA LEU A 325 9.51 24.39 2.99
C LEU A 325 8.18 23.96 2.38
N ASN A 326 7.10 24.63 2.80
CA ASN A 326 5.76 24.51 2.21
C ASN A 326 5.23 23.07 2.14
N MET A 327 5.34 22.32 3.24
CA MET A 327 4.84 20.95 3.30
C MET A 327 3.32 20.91 3.11
N GLN A 328 2.87 20.04 2.20
CA GLN A 328 1.49 19.87 1.78
C GLN A 328 1.06 18.41 1.94
N ARG A 329 -0.19 18.22 2.39
CA ARG A 329 -0.86 16.92 2.34
C ARG A 329 -1.52 16.75 0.97
N LEU A 330 -1.10 15.74 0.21
CA LEU A 330 -1.68 15.42 -1.10
C LEU A 330 -2.81 14.41 -1.01
N SER A 331 -2.79 13.53 -0.01
CA SER A 331 -3.82 12.49 0.14
C SER A 331 -4.58 12.59 1.45
N HIS A 332 -5.90 12.45 1.34
CA HIS A 332 -6.84 12.43 2.47
C HIS A 332 -7.42 11.03 2.72
N HIS A 333 -6.85 10.00 2.07
CA HIS A 333 -7.28 8.63 2.24
C HIS A 333 -7.14 8.16 3.69
N GLU A 334 -8.07 7.32 4.15
CA GLU A 334 -8.16 6.95 5.55
C GLU A 334 -7.24 5.79 5.96
N SER A 335 -6.54 5.16 5.00
CA SER A 335 -5.64 4.00 5.14
C SER A 335 -4.32 4.19 4.37
N ASN A 336 -3.38 3.25 4.48
CA ASN A 336 -1.98 3.38 4.06
C ASN A 336 -1.77 3.49 2.55
N GLU A 337 -0.74 4.26 2.18
CA GLU A 337 -0.22 4.43 0.83
C GLU A 337 1.31 4.26 0.85
N TRP A 338 1.90 3.60 -0.15
CA TRP A 338 3.31 3.23 -0.18
C TRP A 338 4.02 3.49 -1.51
N HIS A 339 5.34 3.66 -1.40
CA HIS A 339 6.33 3.63 -2.49
C HIS A 339 5.93 4.48 -3.71
N PRO A 340 5.74 5.79 -3.53
CA PRO A 340 5.44 6.66 -4.65
C PRO A 340 6.60 6.69 -5.67
N SER A 341 6.24 6.85 -6.94
CA SER A 341 7.13 7.15 -8.06
C SER A 341 6.40 8.06 -9.05
N ILE A 342 7.13 8.54 -10.08
CA ILE A 342 6.55 9.36 -11.15
C ILE A 342 6.52 8.53 -12.43
N ASP A 343 5.39 8.52 -13.12
CA ASP A 343 5.26 7.82 -14.39
C ASP A 343 5.78 8.65 -15.59
N ASN A 344 5.72 8.07 -16.79
CA ASN A 344 6.26 8.72 -17.99
C ASN A 344 5.43 9.94 -18.42
N GLU A 345 4.22 10.09 -17.89
CA GLU A 345 3.26 11.15 -18.16
C GLU A 345 3.30 12.27 -17.09
N GLY A 346 4.10 12.08 -16.03
CA GLY A 346 4.25 13.06 -14.94
C GLY A 346 3.21 12.91 -13.82
N MET A 347 2.42 11.84 -13.81
CA MET A 347 1.52 11.51 -12.71
C MET A 347 2.28 10.80 -11.59
N ILE A 348 1.73 10.85 -10.38
CA ILE A 348 2.23 10.08 -9.24
C ILE A 348 1.65 8.67 -9.32
N LEU A 349 2.51 7.65 -9.35
CA LEU A 349 2.18 6.22 -9.24
C LEU A 349 2.55 5.72 -7.84
N TYR A 350 1.65 5.03 -7.16
CA TYR A 350 1.86 4.57 -5.78
C TYR A 350 0.98 3.37 -5.48
N SER A 351 1.19 2.69 -4.35
CA SER A 351 0.34 1.59 -3.91
C SER A 351 -0.57 2.06 -2.78
N ARG A 352 -1.84 1.67 -2.78
CA ARG A 352 -2.81 2.06 -1.73
C ARG A 352 -3.52 0.85 -1.15
N TRP A 353 -3.79 0.91 0.14
CA TRP A 353 -4.59 -0.05 0.87
C TRP A 353 -6.08 0.36 0.97
N ASP A 354 -6.90 -0.04 0.00
CA ASP A 354 -8.30 0.41 -0.13
C ASP A 354 -9.32 -0.70 0.21
N TYR A 355 -9.57 -0.90 1.52
CA TYR A 355 -10.40 -2.00 2.02
C TYR A 355 -11.67 -1.57 2.78
N VAL A 356 -12.44 -0.62 2.23
CA VAL A 356 -13.71 -0.18 2.82
C VAL A 356 -14.73 -1.33 2.82
N ASP A 357 -15.08 -1.82 4.03
CA ASP A 357 -15.91 -3.02 4.27
C ASP A 357 -15.35 -4.33 3.70
N ARG A 358 -14.15 -4.34 3.13
CA ARG A 358 -13.52 -5.49 2.46
C ARG A 358 -12.59 -6.26 3.39
N GLY A 359 -12.15 -7.43 2.96
CA GLY A 359 -11.10 -8.17 3.67
C GLY A 359 -9.78 -7.38 3.67
N HIS A 360 -9.07 -7.38 4.81
CA HIS A 360 -7.85 -6.59 5.00
C HIS A 360 -6.74 -6.94 3.99
N ASN A 361 -6.69 -8.15 3.43
CA ASN A 361 -5.67 -8.57 2.46
C ASN A 361 -6.03 -8.30 0.98
N GLN A 362 -7.21 -7.76 0.68
CA GLN A 362 -7.75 -7.78 -0.69
C GLN A 362 -7.24 -6.67 -1.62
N ALA A 363 -6.73 -5.56 -1.10
CA ALA A 363 -6.66 -4.31 -1.87
C ALA A 363 -5.37 -3.49 -1.62
N HIS A 364 -4.19 -4.04 -1.89
CA HIS A 364 -2.90 -3.34 -1.80
C HIS A 364 -2.26 -3.16 -3.19
N HIS A 365 -2.96 -2.46 -4.08
CA HIS A 365 -2.64 -2.43 -5.51
C HIS A 365 -2.22 -1.03 -5.99
N PRO A 366 -1.75 -0.87 -7.23
CA PRO A 366 -1.27 0.41 -7.75
C PRO A 366 -2.41 1.40 -8.03
N TRP A 367 -2.14 2.67 -7.77
CA TRP A 367 -2.99 3.83 -7.97
C TRP A 367 -2.20 4.96 -8.63
N VAL A 368 -2.91 5.84 -9.34
CA VAL A 368 -2.35 7.05 -9.93
C VAL A 368 -3.09 8.29 -9.46
N THR A 369 -2.38 9.41 -9.30
CA THR A 369 -2.95 10.72 -8.93
C THR A 369 -2.12 11.84 -9.56
N THR A 370 -2.68 13.05 -9.69
CA THR A 370 -1.91 14.20 -10.21
C THR A 370 -0.82 14.63 -9.19
N PRO A 371 0.21 15.41 -9.62
CA PRO A 371 1.23 15.95 -8.71
C PRO A 371 0.72 16.86 -7.58
N ASP A 372 -0.55 17.25 -7.63
CA ASP A 372 -1.26 17.99 -6.58
C ASP A 372 -2.36 17.16 -5.89
N GLY A 373 -2.36 15.84 -6.03
CA GLY A 373 -3.20 14.91 -5.24
C GLY A 373 -4.62 14.68 -5.75
N ARG A 374 -5.04 15.36 -6.82
CA ARG A 374 -6.38 15.24 -7.40
C ARG A 374 -6.56 13.95 -8.17
N ASP A 375 -7.83 13.56 -8.36
CA ASP A 375 -8.19 12.54 -9.34
C ASP A 375 -7.50 11.18 -9.11
N ALA A 376 -7.44 10.75 -7.83
CA ALA A 376 -6.85 9.48 -7.46
C ALA A 376 -7.65 8.28 -8.02
N ARG A 377 -6.98 7.40 -8.77
CA ARG A 377 -7.59 6.27 -9.49
C ARG A 377 -6.82 4.98 -9.28
N ALA A 378 -7.53 3.89 -8.98
CA ALA A 378 -6.93 2.56 -9.02
C ALA A 378 -6.47 2.26 -10.44
N VAL A 379 -5.29 1.66 -10.60
CA VAL A 379 -4.80 1.16 -11.89
C VAL A 379 -5.50 -0.16 -12.20
N GLN A 380 -5.27 -1.18 -11.36
CA GLN A 380 -5.84 -2.52 -11.49
C GLN A 380 -5.88 -3.24 -10.13
N GLY A 381 -6.50 -4.43 -10.05
CA GLY A 381 -6.35 -5.38 -8.94
C GLY A 381 -7.17 -5.06 -7.68
N ASN A 382 -7.79 -3.88 -7.61
CA ASN A 382 -8.48 -3.37 -6.43
C ASN A 382 -9.74 -4.16 -6.03
N PHE A 383 -10.20 -5.10 -6.87
CA PHE A 383 -11.39 -5.90 -6.60
C PHE A 383 -11.19 -7.41 -6.81
N LYS A 384 -9.98 -7.88 -6.52
CA LYS A 384 -9.58 -9.29 -6.45
C LYS A 384 -10.71 -10.21 -5.96
N ARG A 385 -10.91 -11.37 -6.62
CA ARG A 385 -12.01 -12.31 -6.34
C ARG A 385 -11.63 -13.56 -5.53
N ASN A 386 -10.35 -13.76 -5.29
CA ASN A 386 -9.84 -14.76 -4.37
C ASN A 386 -8.43 -14.34 -3.95
N HIS A 387 -8.00 -14.66 -2.73
CA HIS A 387 -6.64 -14.47 -2.23
C HIS A 387 -5.55 -15.00 -3.19
N ASP A 388 -5.82 -16.05 -3.95
CA ASP A 388 -4.85 -16.67 -4.87
C ASP A 388 -4.90 -16.17 -6.34
N ASP A 389 -5.82 -15.25 -6.69
CA ASP A 389 -6.04 -14.84 -8.09
C ASP A 389 -4.91 -13.97 -8.65
N ASN A 390 -4.19 -13.24 -7.80
CA ASN A 390 -3.07 -12.34 -8.12
C ASN A 390 -2.22 -12.10 -6.83
N PRO A 391 -1.14 -11.31 -6.86
CA PRO A 391 -0.36 -10.97 -5.66
C PRO A 391 -1.20 -10.36 -4.53
N ASP A 392 -0.75 -10.46 -3.29
CA ASP A 392 -1.41 -9.77 -2.16
C ASP A 392 -1.16 -8.28 -2.13
N MET A 393 0.08 -7.90 -2.47
CA MET A 393 0.49 -6.53 -2.61
C MET A 393 1.33 -6.34 -3.87
N GLU A 394 1.15 -5.20 -4.51
CA GLU A 394 2.04 -4.72 -5.57
C GLU A 394 2.70 -3.44 -5.09
N LEU A 395 4.00 -3.49 -4.82
CA LEU A 395 4.77 -2.41 -4.20
C LEU A 395 5.95 -1.99 -5.09
N SER A 396 6.52 -0.82 -4.81
CA SER A 396 7.68 -0.28 -5.55
C SER A 396 7.41 -0.16 -7.05
N CYS A 397 6.19 0.24 -7.39
CA CYS A 397 5.74 0.41 -8.77
C CYS A 397 6.56 1.50 -9.46
N ARG A 398 7.07 1.23 -10.67
CA ARG A 398 7.92 2.17 -11.41
C ARG A 398 7.70 2.03 -12.91
N ALA A 399 7.41 3.15 -13.57
CA ALA A 399 7.24 3.18 -15.03
C ALA A 399 8.48 2.66 -15.76
N ILE A 400 8.25 1.89 -16.82
CA ILE A 400 9.31 1.40 -17.69
C ILE A 400 9.58 2.48 -18.75
N PRO A 401 10.83 2.91 -18.97
CA PRO A 401 11.15 3.92 -19.98
C PRO A 401 10.64 3.53 -21.37
N ASN A 402 10.09 4.49 -22.10
CA ASN A 402 9.54 4.31 -23.45
C ASN A 402 8.44 3.23 -23.55
N SER A 403 7.72 2.98 -22.46
CA SER A 403 6.62 2.02 -22.40
C SER A 403 5.44 2.62 -21.62
N HIS A 404 4.24 2.09 -21.87
CA HIS A 404 3.06 2.35 -21.04
C HIS A 404 2.96 1.40 -19.84
N ARG A 405 3.89 0.45 -19.71
CA ARG A 405 3.93 -0.54 -18.64
C ARG A 405 4.77 -0.05 -17.47
N PHE A 406 4.57 -0.68 -16.33
CA PHE A 406 5.42 -0.49 -15.15
C PHE A 406 5.85 -1.84 -14.58
N VAL A 407 6.97 -1.82 -13.85
CA VAL A 407 7.42 -2.96 -13.03
C VAL A 407 6.93 -2.77 -11.60
N ALA A 408 6.61 -3.86 -10.91
CA ALA A 408 6.27 -3.87 -9.50
C ALA A 408 6.83 -5.11 -8.78
N THR A 409 6.92 -5.01 -7.45
CA THR A 409 7.26 -6.12 -6.55
C THR A 409 5.96 -6.74 -6.04
N ALA A 410 5.73 -8.02 -6.33
CA ALA A 410 4.64 -8.81 -5.78
C ALA A 410 4.98 -9.25 -4.35
N ALA A 411 4.57 -8.45 -3.37
CA ALA A 411 4.96 -8.57 -1.97
C ALA A 411 3.86 -9.23 -1.09
N PRO A 412 4.23 -9.83 0.06
CA PRO A 412 3.30 -10.36 1.05
C PRO A 412 2.63 -9.27 1.89
N HIS A 413 1.47 -9.57 2.49
CA HIS A 413 0.88 -8.73 3.52
C HIS A 413 1.69 -8.84 4.83
N HIS A 414 1.82 -10.03 5.42
CA HIS A 414 2.44 -10.22 6.74
C HIS A 414 3.97 -10.37 6.70
N ASN A 415 4.66 -9.67 5.80
CA ASN A 415 6.13 -9.67 5.74
C ASN A 415 6.71 -8.36 5.22
N GLN A 416 8.01 -8.35 4.92
CA GLN A 416 8.74 -7.22 4.33
C GLN A 416 8.39 -7.05 2.84
N ALA A 417 8.63 -5.86 2.28
CA ALA A 417 8.26 -5.47 0.91
C ALA A 417 9.15 -6.10 -0.20
N PHE A 418 9.32 -7.42 -0.17
CA PHE A 418 10.10 -8.21 -1.12
C PHE A 418 9.28 -9.40 -1.61
N GLY A 419 9.53 -9.84 -2.83
CA GLY A 419 8.82 -10.94 -3.47
C GLY A 419 9.26 -11.17 -4.90
N SER A 420 8.41 -11.71 -5.76
CA SER A 420 8.72 -11.81 -7.19
C SER A 420 8.47 -10.47 -7.90
N LEU A 421 9.11 -10.25 -9.05
CA LEU A 421 8.88 -9.09 -9.88
C LEU A 421 7.83 -9.40 -10.95
N ILE A 422 6.99 -8.41 -11.22
CA ILE A 422 5.93 -8.46 -12.22
C ILE A 422 5.99 -7.22 -13.11
N VAL A 423 5.48 -7.37 -14.33
CA VAL A 423 5.19 -6.26 -15.26
C VAL A 423 3.68 -6.09 -15.31
N VAL A 424 3.21 -4.86 -15.19
CA VAL A 424 1.79 -4.51 -15.24
C VAL A 424 1.53 -3.65 -16.47
N ASP A 425 0.49 -4.01 -17.22
CA ASP A 425 0.03 -3.30 -18.41
C ASP A 425 -1.33 -2.63 -18.12
N PRO A 426 -1.35 -1.31 -17.84
CA PRO A 426 -2.58 -0.60 -17.50
C PRO A 426 -3.56 -0.45 -18.68
N ARG A 427 -3.16 -0.82 -19.90
CA ARG A 427 -4.03 -0.80 -21.08
C ARG A 427 -4.81 -2.10 -21.24
N VAL A 428 -4.42 -3.17 -20.54
CA VAL A 428 -5.17 -4.42 -20.50
C VAL A 428 -6.34 -4.26 -19.54
N VAL A 429 -7.51 -4.76 -19.93
CA VAL A 429 -8.71 -4.74 -19.09
C VAL A 429 -8.44 -5.53 -17.81
N ASP A 430 -8.73 -4.89 -16.68
CA ASP A 430 -8.66 -5.51 -15.35
C ASP A 430 -9.76 -6.58 -15.22
N ASP A 431 -9.33 -7.84 -15.07
CA ASP A 431 -10.17 -9.02 -14.88
C ASP A 431 -10.25 -9.44 -13.40
N ASP A 432 -9.78 -8.58 -12.49
CA ASP A 432 -9.60 -8.82 -11.06
C ASP A 432 -8.67 -10.00 -10.74
N ALA A 433 -7.78 -10.34 -11.67
CA ALA A 433 -6.82 -11.44 -11.57
C ALA A 433 -5.50 -11.08 -12.28
N MET A 434 -4.91 -12.02 -13.02
CA MET A 434 -3.63 -11.85 -13.69
C MET A 434 -3.73 -11.19 -15.07
N GLY A 435 -4.91 -10.78 -15.55
CA GLY A 435 -5.10 -10.25 -16.90
C GLY A 435 -4.10 -9.14 -17.24
N PRO A 436 -4.03 -8.05 -16.44
CA PRO A 436 -3.06 -6.96 -16.60
C PRO A 436 -1.62 -7.28 -16.17
N ILE A 437 -1.37 -8.42 -15.55
CA ILE A 437 -0.10 -8.73 -14.86
C ILE A 437 0.64 -9.85 -15.57
N ARG A 438 1.97 -9.71 -15.73
CA ARG A 438 2.84 -10.78 -16.20
C ARG A 438 4.04 -10.96 -15.27
N ARG A 439 4.43 -12.21 -15.03
CA ARG A 439 5.56 -12.57 -14.16
C ARG A 439 6.88 -12.31 -14.88
N LEU A 440 7.65 -11.36 -14.37
CA LEU A 440 9.00 -11.09 -14.85
C LEU A 440 9.99 -12.12 -14.30
N THR A 441 9.85 -12.49 -13.02
CA THR A 441 10.67 -13.52 -12.37
C THR A 441 9.80 -14.72 -11.98
N PRO A 442 9.39 -15.56 -12.96
CA PRO A 442 8.49 -16.69 -12.69
C PRO A 442 9.14 -17.80 -11.87
N ASP A 443 10.43 -17.73 -11.59
CA ASP A 443 11.17 -18.69 -10.77
C ASP A 443 10.88 -18.57 -9.26
N CYS A 444 10.12 -17.54 -8.86
CA CYS A 444 9.54 -17.39 -7.53
C CYS A 444 8.02 -17.18 -7.62
N GLY A 445 7.26 -17.98 -6.87
CA GLY A 445 5.82 -17.79 -6.72
C GLY A 445 5.49 -16.49 -5.97
N PHE A 446 4.21 -16.16 -5.84
CA PHE A 446 3.79 -15.02 -5.02
C PHE A 446 3.81 -15.37 -3.52
N PRO A 447 4.45 -14.56 -2.67
CA PRO A 447 4.40 -14.71 -1.22
C PRO A 447 2.96 -14.73 -0.68
N GLU A 448 2.74 -15.44 0.42
CA GLU A 448 1.45 -15.60 1.14
C GLU A 448 0.29 -16.27 0.38
N THR A 449 0.32 -16.33 -0.95
CA THR A 449 -0.60 -17.13 -1.75
C THR A 449 -0.32 -18.65 -1.62
N ALA A 450 -1.18 -19.48 -2.19
CA ALA A 450 -1.01 -20.92 -2.34
C ALA A 450 0.32 -21.32 -3.02
N GLU A 451 1.00 -20.40 -3.72
CA GLU A 451 2.31 -20.62 -4.33
C GLU A 451 3.47 -20.60 -3.33
N LYS A 452 3.29 -20.00 -2.14
CA LYS A 452 4.29 -19.89 -1.09
C LYS A 452 5.61 -19.30 -1.57
N GLY A 453 5.52 -18.19 -2.31
CA GLY A 453 6.69 -17.43 -2.75
C GLY A 453 7.56 -16.91 -1.61
N GLY A 454 8.84 -16.67 -1.91
CA GLY A 454 9.81 -16.10 -0.97
C GLY A 454 10.05 -14.61 -1.19
N MET A 455 10.69 -13.95 -0.22
CA MET A 455 11.07 -12.53 -0.24
C MET A 455 12.36 -12.29 -1.03
N VAL A 456 12.44 -12.80 -2.26
CA VAL A 456 13.72 -12.98 -2.95
C VAL A 456 14.11 -11.82 -3.87
N TYR A 457 13.17 -11.06 -4.44
CA TYR A 457 13.46 -9.83 -5.22
C TYR A 457 12.87 -8.58 -4.59
N GLY A 458 13.39 -7.42 -4.96
CA GLY A 458 12.76 -6.14 -4.66
C GLY A 458 13.38 -4.97 -5.42
N THR A 459 12.75 -3.80 -5.27
CA THR A 459 13.23 -2.48 -5.71
C THR A 459 13.82 -2.48 -7.13
N ALA A 460 13.07 -2.99 -8.10
CA ALA A 460 13.51 -3.02 -9.49
C ALA A 460 13.62 -1.60 -10.08
N TRP A 461 14.69 -1.36 -10.84
CA TRP A 461 14.87 -0.19 -11.69
C TRP A 461 14.89 -0.62 -13.16
N PRO A 462 13.83 -0.30 -13.94
CA PRO A 462 13.78 -0.67 -15.35
C PRO A 462 14.71 0.19 -16.20
N LEU A 463 15.49 -0.45 -17.07
CA LEU A 463 16.25 0.17 -18.16
C LEU A 463 15.46 0.12 -19.48
N SER A 464 14.65 -0.93 -19.65
CA SER A 464 13.69 -1.13 -20.73
C SER A 464 12.68 -2.21 -20.30
N GLU A 465 11.79 -2.64 -21.19
CA GLU A 465 10.92 -3.80 -20.91
C GLU A 465 11.70 -5.11 -20.74
N GLN A 466 12.93 -5.21 -21.24
CA GLN A 466 13.73 -6.45 -21.19
C GLN A 466 14.81 -6.44 -20.11
N TYR A 467 15.22 -5.27 -19.59
CA TYR A 467 16.42 -5.14 -18.77
C TYR A 467 16.17 -4.30 -17.52
N TYR A 468 16.62 -4.79 -16.37
CA TYR A 468 16.33 -4.22 -15.05
C TYR A 468 17.57 -4.32 -14.15
N LEU A 469 17.79 -3.32 -13.29
CA LEU A 469 18.53 -3.54 -12.05
C LEU A 469 17.54 -3.98 -10.98
N CYS A 470 17.92 -4.85 -10.06
CA CYS A 470 17.10 -5.20 -8.91
C CYS A 470 17.97 -5.62 -7.73
N VAL A 471 17.36 -5.81 -6.57
CA VAL A 471 18.01 -6.53 -5.47
C VAL A 471 17.50 -7.95 -5.40
N TYR A 472 18.39 -8.91 -5.12
CA TYR A 472 18.05 -10.33 -5.03
C TYR A 472 18.81 -11.06 -3.92
N SER A 473 18.12 -11.97 -3.23
CA SER A 473 18.68 -12.96 -2.31
C SER A 473 17.93 -14.28 -2.45
N GLU A 474 18.64 -15.40 -2.59
CA GLU A 474 18.00 -16.73 -2.65
C GLU A 474 17.19 -17.05 -1.38
N LYS A 475 17.66 -16.59 -0.22
CA LYS A 475 17.03 -16.84 1.09
C LYS A 475 16.17 -15.68 1.60
N GLY A 476 16.29 -14.50 0.98
CA GLY A 476 15.61 -13.28 1.40
C GLY A 476 16.22 -12.62 2.64
N ASP A 477 17.49 -12.89 2.97
CA ASP A 477 18.18 -12.41 4.18
C ASP A 477 19.33 -11.41 3.90
N ASN A 478 20.00 -11.51 2.75
CA ASN A 478 21.06 -10.61 2.32
C ASN A 478 20.99 -10.31 0.82
N HIS A 479 20.22 -9.30 0.43
CA HIS A 479 20.03 -8.94 -0.98
C HIS A 479 21.26 -8.24 -1.56
N GLY A 480 21.77 -8.75 -2.69
CA GLY A 480 22.78 -8.07 -3.52
C GLY A 480 22.14 -7.33 -4.69
N ILE A 481 22.92 -6.53 -5.41
CA ILE A 481 22.51 -5.82 -6.64
C ILE A 481 22.78 -6.70 -7.85
N TYR A 482 21.76 -6.89 -8.68
CA TYR A 482 21.82 -7.71 -9.89
C TYR A 482 21.36 -6.93 -11.11
N LEU A 483 21.99 -7.23 -12.25
CA LEU A 483 21.40 -7.00 -13.56
C LEU A 483 20.52 -8.21 -13.90
N LEU A 484 19.23 -7.96 -14.12
CA LEU A 484 18.21 -8.94 -14.47
C LEU A 484 17.73 -8.67 -15.90
N ASP A 485 17.55 -9.72 -16.69
CA ASP A 485 16.79 -9.63 -17.93
C ASP A 485 15.46 -10.40 -17.86
N ALA A 486 14.57 -10.07 -18.79
CA ALA A 486 13.26 -10.71 -18.91
C ALA A 486 13.34 -12.16 -19.41
N PHE A 487 14.49 -12.63 -19.87
CA PHE A 487 14.71 -14.01 -20.31
C PHE A 487 15.10 -14.93 -19.15
N GLY A 488 15.20 -14.39 -17.92
CA GLY A 488 15.51 -15.13 -16.71
C GLY A 488 17.01 -15.27 -16.43
N ASN A 489 17.86 -14.47 -17.06
CA ASN A 489 19.27 -14.35 -16.69
C ASN A 489 19.45 -13.33 -15.56
N ARG A 490 20.42 -13.60 -14.68
CA ARG A 490 20.80 -12.72 -13.58
C ARG A 490 22.32 -12.65 -13.46
N GLU A 491 22.84 -11.43 -13.35
CA GLU A 491 24.26 -11.14 -13.19
C GLU A 491 24.49 -10.37 -11.90
N LEU A 492 25.21 -10.97 -10.95
CA LEU A 492 25.64 -10.30 -9.72
C LEU A 492 26.57 -9.13 -10.08
N LEU A 493 26.21 -7.92 -9.65
CA LEU A 493 27.04 -6.72 -9.78
C LEU A 493 27.81 -6.48 -8.48
N HIS A 494 27.09 -6.51 -7.36
CA HIS A 494 27.63 -6.24 -6.04
C HIS A 494 26.81 -6.90 -4.93
N CYS A 495 27.47 -7.31 -3.85
CA CYS A 495 26.84 -7.80 -2.64
C CYS A 495 27.73 -7.43 -1.45
N GLU A 496 27.12 -6.87 -0.41
CA GLU A 496 27.80 -6.61 0.85
C GLU A 496 27.76 -7.86 1.74
N ALA A 497 28.84 -8.12 2.48
CA ALA A 497 29.01 -9.40 3.16
C ALA A 497 27.92 -9.70 4.20
N ASN A 498 27.37 -8.68 4.87
CA ASN A 498 26.44 -8.86 5.99
C ASN A 498 25.37 -7.76 6.10
N ILE A 499 25.17 -6.96 5.05
CA ILE A 499 24.15 -5.90 5.06
C ILE A 499 23.44 -5.82 3.70
N PRO A 500 22.12 -6.08 3.62
CA PRO A 500 21.38 -6.04 2.37
C PRO A 500 21.52 -4.71 1.62
N CYS A 501 21.71 -4.79 0.32
CA CYS A 501 21.58 -3.67 -0.62
C CYS A 501 20.10 -3.39 -0.91
N LEU A 502 19.76 -2.13 -1.15
CA LEU A 502 18.39 -1.67 -1.41
C LEU A 502 18.38 -0.53 -2.43
N GLY A 503 17.43 -0.58 -3.37
CA GLY A 503 17.12 0.55 -4.25
C GLY A 503 18.24 0.99 -5.19
N PRO A 504 18.75 0.11 -6.08
CA PRO A 504 19.75 0.49 -7.07
C PRO A 504 19.19 1.50 -8.07
N VAL A 505 19.94 2.58 -8.32
CA VAL A 505 19.62 3.68 -9.23
C VAL A 505 20.82 3.96 -10.15
N PRO A 506 20.71 3.84 -11.48
CA PRO A 506 21.77 4.26 -12.39
C PRO A 506 22.10 5.75 -12.23
N VAL A 507 23.38 6.08 -12.03
CA VAL A 507 23.84 7.47 -11.93
C VAL A 507 24.09 8.01 -13.33
N ARG A 508 23.05 8.58 -13.93
CA ARG A 508 23.09 9.31 -15.20
C ARG A 508 21.89 10.27 -15.29
N PRO A 509 22.00 11.38 -16.02
CA PRO A 509 20.84 12.22 -16.31
C PRO A 509 19.68 11.42 -16.91
N GLN A 510 18.47 11.70 -16.46
CA GLN A 510 17.22 11.09 -16.92
C GLN A 510 16.36 12.17 -17.58
N PRO A 511 15.54 11.81 -18.58
CA PRO A 511 14.49 12.70 -19.06
C PRO A 511 13.55 13.10 -17.92
N VAL A 512 13.25 14.39 -17.82
CA VAL A 512 12.22 14.89 -16.91
C VAL A 512 10.85 14.58 -17.54
N PRO A 513 9.94 13.86 -16.85
CA PRO A 513 8.57 13.68 -17.33
C PRO A 513 7.85 15.03 -17.54
N PRO A 514 6.76 15.06 -18.30
CA PRO A 514 5.97 16.28 -18.47
C PRO A 514 5.54 16.87 -17.13
N ILE A 515 5.61 18.19 -16.99
CA ILE A 515 5.07 18.88 -15.82
C ILE A 515 3.56 19.00 -16.00
N ILE A 516 2.80 18.39 -15.10
CA ILE A 516 1.35 18.57 -15.01
C ILE A 516 1.09 19.79 -14.11
N PRO A 517 0.47 20.87 -14.62
CA PRO A 517 0.19 22.05 -13.81
C PRO A 517 -0.70 21.71 -12.62
N ALA A 518 -0.35 22.22 -11.44
CA ALA A 518 -1.24 22.19 -10.28
C ALA A 518 -2.48 23.03 -10.57
N LEU A 519 -3.66 22.44 -10.45
CA LEU A 519 -4.96 23.13 -10.62
C LEU A 519 -5.66 23.35 -9.29
N SER A 520 -5.16 22.73 -8.23
CA SER A 520 -5.58 22.97 -6.85
C SER A 520 -4.39 23.35 -5.98
N ARG A 521 -4.69 23.89 -4.80
CA ARG A 521 -3.69 24.12 -3.76
C ARG A 521 -4.02 23.21 -2.57
N PRO A 522 -3.36 22.04 -2.46
CA PRO A 522 -3.56 21.15 -1.34
C PRO A 522 -3.29 21.82 -0.01
N SER A 523 -3.87 21.29 1.07
CA SER A 523 -3.75 21.87 2.41
C SER A 523 -2.28 22.00 2.81
N ARG A 524 -1.89 23.20 3.24
CA ARG A 524 -0.53 23.44 3.75
C ARG A 524 -0.48 23.02 5.21
N LEU A 525 0.44 22.13 5.56
CA LEU A 525 0.62 21.67 6.94
C LEU A 525 1.62 22.54 7.70
N VAL A 526 2.75 22.84 7.07
CA VAL A 526 3.88 23.52 7.72
C VAL A 526 4.60 24.40 6.69
N ASP A 527 4.89 25.66 7.03
CA ASP A 527 5.62 26.58 6.14
C ASP A 527 7.13 26.28 6.09
N LYS A 528 7.72 25.91 7.24
CA LYS A 528 9.15 25.59 7.40
C LYS A 528 9.33 24.49 8.44
N PRO A 529 10.38 23.64 8.36
CA PRO A 529 10.61 22.60 9.36
C PRO A 529 10.75 23.21 10.76
N GLU A 530 10.07 22.60 11.73
CA GLU A 530 10.26 22.89 13.14
C GLU A 530 11.24 21.88 13.71
N TRP A 531 12.39 22.37 14.20
CA TRP A 531 13.45 21.52 14.74
C TRP A 531 13.18 21.27 16.22
N SER A 532 12.98 20.01 16.53
CA SER A 532 12.69 19.49 17.86
C SER A 532 13.95 19.32 18.72
N GLU A 533 13.79 19.19 20.04
CA GLU A 533 14.89 18.85 20.95
C GLU A 533 15.04 17.32 21.08
N VAL A 534 16.21 16.89 21.55
CA VAL A 534 16.50 15.46 21.77
C VAL A 534 15.64 14.93 22.92
N GLY A 535 14.93 13.84 22.68
CA GLY A 535 14.03 13.23 23.65
C GLY A 535 12.60 13.75 23.60
N ASP A 536 12.24 14.64 22.67
CA ASP A 536 10.83 14.96 22.45
C ASP A 536 10.11 13.71 21.93
N GLU A 537 9.29 13.12 22.81
CA GLU A 537 8.39 12.02 22.51
C GLU A 537 7.02 12.60 22.17
N HIS A 538 6.34 12.06 21.16
CA HIS A 538 5.05 12.57 20.72
C HIS A 538 3.87 11.75 21.24
N ALA A 539 2.69 12.39 21.27
CA ALA A 539 1.47 11.84 21.85
C ALA A 539 0.92 10.58 21.15
N LEU A 540 1.51 10.14 20.04
CA LEU A 540 1.26 8.79 19.47
C LEU A 540 1.56 7.69 20.50
N VAL A 541 2.40 7.97 21.51
CA VAL A 541 2.83 7.05 22.58
C VAL A 541 1.76 6.87 23.68
N TYR A 542 0.70 7.67 23.73
CA TYR A 542 -0.36 7.51 24.75
C TYR A 542 -1.49 6.61 24.26
N GLY A 543 -1.25 5.30 24.24
CA GLY A 543 -2.30 4.28 24.09
C GLY A 543 -2.17 3.11 25.07
N ARG A 544 -1.29 3.22 26.07
CA ARG A 544 -0.80 2.06 26.86
C ARG A 544 -1.77 1.47 27.88
N THR A 545 -2.85 2.12 28.30
CA THR A 545 -3.59 1.65 29.49
C THR A 545 -5.09 1.79 29.42
N ALA A 546 -5.65 2.08 28.26
CA ALA A 546 -7.09 2.25 28.14
C ALA A 546 -7.85 0.93 28.13
N ARG A 547 -7.90 0.27 29.30
CA ARG A 547 -8.82 -0.84 29.57
C ARG A 547 -10.21 -0.34 29.91
N ASP A 548 -10.35 0.95 30.24
CA ASP A 548 -11.60 1.63 30.59
C ASP A 548 -11.77 2.93 29.76
N ASP A 549 -13.02 3.26 29.42
CA ASP A 549 -13.41 4.28 28.42
C ASP A 549 -12.83 5.70 28.69
N ASP A 550 -12.69 6.12 29.95
CA ASP A 550 -12.18 7.46 30.31
C ASP A 550 -10.71 7.66 29.92
N SER A 551 -9.91 6.60 30.03
CA SER A 551 -8.50 6.62 29.66
C SER A 551 -8.29 6.47 28.15
N ALA A 552 -9.23 5.85 27.43
CA ALA A 552 -9.27 5.88 25.97
C ALA A 552 -9.57 7.30 25.47
N ASP A 553 -10.52 7.97 26.11
CA ASP A 553 -10.89 9.34 25.78
C ASP A 553 -9.73 10.33 25.99
N GLN A 554 -8.96 10.18 27.06
CA GLN A 554 -7.76 10.98 27.31
C GLN A 554 -6.64 10.70 26.30
N ALA A 555 -6.39 9.42 25.98
CA ALA A 555 -5.45 9.00 24.93
C ALA A 555 -5.80 9.60 23.56
N VAL A 556 -7.08 9.56 23.18
CA VAL A 556 -7.56 10.13 21.93
C VAL A 556 -7.50 11.66 21.95
N ARG A 557 -7.61 12.32 23.13
CA ARG A 557 -7.46 13.79 23.23
C ARG A 557 -6.03 14.17 22.92
N SER A 558 -5.07 13.48 23.53
CA SER A 558 -3.64 13.70 23.30
C SER A 558 -3.23 13.37 21.87
N ALA A 559 -3.71 12.28 21.27
CA ALA A 559 -3.35 11.90 19.90
C ALA A 559 -3.91 12.88 18.85
N ALA A 560 -5.16 13.32 18.98
CA ALA A 560 -5.79 14.21 18.00
C ALA A 560 -5.25 15.64 18.04
N SER A 561 -4.92 16.18 19.22
CA SER A 561 -4.26 17.50 19.34
C SER A 561 -2.86 17.53 18.74
N ALA A 562 -2.29 16.37 18.46
CA ALA A 562 -0.91 16.22 18.06
C ALA A 562 -0.73 16.17 16.53
N TYR A 563 -1.79 15.95 15.75
CA TYR A 563 -1.71 16.04 14.29
C TYR A 563 -1.77 17.50 13.82
N PRO A 564 -0.88 17.93 12.89
CA PRO A 564 -0.94 19.27 12.34
C PRO A 564 -2.21 19.45 11.50
N ALA A 565 -3.06 20.42 11.88
CA ALA A 565 -4.22 20.79 11.08
C ALA A 565 -3.77 21.47 9.78
N GLY A 566 -4.34 21.05 8.65
CA GLY A 566 -4.06 21.70 7.37
C GLY A 566 -4.68 23.08 7.29
N GLN A 567 -3.87 24.09 6.97
CA GLN A 567 -4.34 25.45 6.70
C GLN A 567 -4.70 25.61 5.22
N PRO A 568 -5.76 26.39 4.90
CA PRO A 568 -6.05 26.77 3.52
C PRO A 568 -4.89 27.58 2.93
N ALA A 569 -4.56 27.30 1.67
CA ALA A 569 -3.39 27.87 1.00
C ALA A 569 -3.62 29.33 0.55
N GLY A 570 -3.58 30.27 1.50
CA GLY A 570 -3.45 31.71 1.25
C GLY A 570 -4.48 32.58 1.98
N GLY A 571 -4.00 33.46 2.85
CA GLY A 571 -4.77 34.54 3.45
C GLY A 571 -4.03 35.20 4.61
N SER A 572 -3.23 36.23 4.32
CA SER A 572 -2.88 37.22 5.33
C SER A 572 -4.15 37.73 6.00
N SER A 573 -4.14 37.81 7.33
CA SER A 573 -5.18 38.36 8.21
C SER A 573 -6.20 39.29 7.52
N GLY A 574 -7.48 38.86 7.46
CA GLY A 574 -8.61 39.78 7.29
C GLY A 574 -9.54 39.59 6.09
N ALA A 575 -10.11 38.40 5.87
CA ALA A 575 -11.45 38.20 5.30
C ALA A 575 -11.91 36.75 5.55
N PRO A 576 -13.20 36.48 5.82
CA PRO A 576 -13.70 35.10 5.84
C PRO A 576 -13.56 34.50 4.43
N ALA A 577 -12.90 33.35 4.31
CA ALA A 577 -12.76 32.64 3.05
C ALA A 577 -14.14 32.38 2.42
N ASP A 578 -14.27 32.61 1.12
CA ASP A 578 -15.50 32.41 0.38
C ASP A 578 -15.88 30.90 0.42
N ARG A 579 -17.17 30.56 0.48
CA ARG A 579 -17.62 29.14 0.60
C ARG A 579 -17.09 28.26 -0.54
N ASN A 580 -16.72 28.85 -1.67
CA ASN A 580 -16.16 28.17 -2.83
C ASN A 580 -14.70 27.71 -2.64
N ASP A 581 -13.92 28.32 -1.74
CA ASP A 581 -12.50 27.98 -1.53
C ASP A 581 -12.29 26.73 -0.66
N ALA A 582 -13.36 26.09 -0.17
CA ALA A 582 -13.31 24.90 0.68
C ALA A 582 -14.00 23.67 0.05
N CYS A 583 -14.49 23.78 -1.18
CA CYS A 583 -15.24 22.73 -1.87
C CYS A 583 -14.67 22.44 -3.26
N ALA A 584 -15.05 21.28 -3.79
CA ALA A 584 -14.88 20.90 -5.19
C ALA A 584 -16.25 20.71 -5.85
N SER A 585 -16.28 20.69 -7.18
CA SER A 585 -17.45 20.25 -7.93
C SER A 585 -17.28 18.79 -8.35
N VAL A 586 -18.31 17.96 -8.14
CA VAL A 586 -18.32 16.54 -8.49
C VAL A 586 -19.47 16.27 -9.45
N GLY A 587 -19.15 15.59 -10.55
CA GLY A 587 -20.08 15.20 -11.59
C GLY A 587 -20.13 13.70 -11.81
N LEU A 588 -21.33 13.21 -12.10
CA LEU A 588 -21.59 11.87 -12.59
C LEU A 588 -22.35 12.01 -13.90
N VAL A 589 -21.80 11.47 -14.98
CA VAL A 589 -22.42 11.57 -16.30
C VAL A 589 -23.70 10.74 -16.38
N ASN A 590 -23.64 9.46 -15.97
CA ASN A 590 -24.81 8.59 -15.94
C ASN A 590 -24.65 7.47 -14.89
N VAL A 591 -25.50 7.47 -13.86
CA VAL A 591 -25.46 6.46 -12.79
C VAL A 591 -25.74 5.03 -13.28
N TYR A 592 -26.47 4.87 -14.39
CA TYR A 592 -26.82 3.56 -14.94
C TYR A 592 -25.71 2.96 -15.82
N ASP A 593 -24.68 3.74 -16.15
CA ASP A 593 -23.44 3.22 -16.73
C ASP A 593 -22.62 2.57 -15.60
N SER A 594 -22.86 1.30 -15.33
CA SER A 594 -22.23 0.55 -14.25
C SER A 594 -21.67 -0.79 -14.73
N PHE A 595 -20.67 -1.34 -14.03
CA PHE A 595 -20.12 -2.66 -14.38
C PHE A 595 -21.14 -3.79 -14.20
N LEU A 596 -21.98 -3.71 -13.16
CA LEU A 596 -23.12 -4.62 -12.96
C LEU A 596 -24.42 -3.87 -13.24
N SER A 597 -25.32 -4.47 -14.01
CA SER A 597 -26.62 -3.87 -14.34
C SER A 597 -27.47 -3.65 -13.08
N PHE A 598 -28.22 -2.55 -13.09
CA PHE A 598 -29.19 -2.23 -12.04
C PHE A 598 -30.46 -3.07 -12.25
N PRO A 599 -31.25 -3.35 -11.19
CA PRO A 599 -32.50 -4.07 -11.33
C PRO A 599 -33.51 -3.31 -12.21
N ASP A 600 -34.26 -4.05 -13.04
CA ASP A 600 -35.27 -3.47 -13.93
C ASP A 600 -36.31 -2.63 -13.17
N GLY A 601 -36.69 -1.49 -13.76
CA GLY A 601 -37.70 -0.58 -13.22
C GLY A 601 -37.28 0.20 -11.97
N VAL A 602 -36.05 0.02 -11.47
CA VAL A 602 -35.52 0.81 -10.35
C VAL A 602 -34.98 2.14 -10.86
N ARG A 603 -35.65 3.23 -10.51
CA ARG A 603 -35.17 4.59 -10.74
C ARG A 603 -34.25 5.03 -9.62
N ILE A 604 -33.12 5.63 -9.97
CA ILE A 604 -32.21 6.31 -9.06
C ILE A 604 -32.61 7.80 -8.98
N SER A 605 -32.91 8.26 -7.77
CA SER A 605 -33.41 9.61 -7.51
C SER A 605 -32.38 10.55 -6.87
N ALA A 606 -31.40 9.97 -6.17
CA ALA A 606 -30.39 10.71 -5.44
C ALA A 606 -29.10 9.90 -5.25
N LEU A 607 -28.00 10.58 -4.96
CA LEU A 607 -26.80 9.99 -4.38
C LEU A 607 -26.72 10.36 -2.89
N ARG A 608 -26.44 9.39 -2.02
CA ARG A 608 -26.02 9.65 -0.64
C ARG A 608 -24.49 9.77 -0.59
N ILE A 609 -24.01 10.80 0.10
CA ILE A 609 -22.58 11.03 0.30
C ILE A 609 -22.20 10.58 1.70
N MET A 610 -21.36 9.56 1.78
CA MET A 610 -20.90 8.94 3.01
C MET A 610 -19.46 9.34 3.29
N HIS A 611 -19.18 9.91 4.46
CA HIS A 611 -17.82 10.19 4.90
C HIS A 611 -17.31 9.02 5.77
N ILE A 612 -16.15 8.49 5.42
CA ILE A 612 -15.42 7.53 6.25
C ILE A 612 -14.51 8.31 7.18
N LEU A 613 -14.72 8.12 8.47
CA LEU A 613 -13.98 8.84 9.50
C LEU A 613 -12.61 8.17 9.73
N PRO A 614 -11.51 8.93 9.71
CA PRO A 614 -10.21 8.42 10.14
C PRO A 614 -10.29 7.84 11.55
N LYS A 615 -9.71 6.65 11.72
CA LYS A 615 -9.68 5.99 13.02
C LYS A 615 -8.71 6.68 13.97
N SER A 616 -9.23 7.24 15.06
CA SER A 616 -8.46 8.03 16.04
C SER A 616 -7.91 7.22 17.22
N VAL A 617 -8.26 5.95 17.30
CA VAL A 617 -7.86 5.00 18.34
C VAL A 617 -6.92 3.94 17.77
N ALA A 618 -5.84 3.62 18.47
CA ALA A 618 -4.82 2.69 17.98
C ALA A 618 -5.32 1.24 17.86
N PRO A 619 -5.83 0.58 18.92
CA PRO A 619 -6.21 -0.83 18.81
C PRO A 619 -7.44 -1.05 17.93
N HIS A 620 -7.42 -2.11 17.14
CA HIS A 620 -8.59 -2.64 16.44
C HIS A 620 -9.70 -3.00 17.45
N HIS A 621 -10.96 -2.87 17.04
CA HIS A 621 -12.14 -3.20 17.84
C HIS A 621 -12.27 -2.43 19.18
N HIS A 622 -11.58 -1.30 19.35
CA HIS A 622 -11.65 -0.45 20.54
C HIS A 622 -11.89 1.01 20.14
N PRO A 623 -13.15 1.44 19.96
CA PRO A 623 -14.36 0.63 20.12
C PRO A 623 -14.68 -0.24 18.89
N GLN A 624 -15.48 -1.27 19.12
CA GLN A 624 -16.09 -2.06 18.06
C GLN A 624 -17.27 -1.27 17.49
N ILE A 625 -17.10 -0.73 16.28
CA ILE A 625 -18.04 0.19 15.64
C ILE A 625 -19.39 -0.48 15.32
N GLY A 626 -19.36 -1.67 14.71
CA GLY A 626 -20.56 -2.40 14.30
C GLY A 626 -20.41 -3.91 14.38
N TYR A 627 -21.36 -4.66 13.80
CA TYR A 627 -21.30 -6.14 13.79
C TYR A 627 -20.08 -6.68 13.05
N GLY A 628 -19.64 -5.98 11.99
CA GLY A 628 -18.47 -6.35 11.22
C GLY A 628 -17.18 -6.09 11.99
N SER A 629 -16.23 -7.02 11.89
CA SER A 629 -14.85 -6.77 12.32
C SER A 629 -14.23 -5.65 11.48
N GLU A 630 -13.45 -4.77 12.11
CA GLU A 630 -12.60 -3.77 11.43
C GLU A 630 -13.39 -2.74 10.61
N THR A 631 -14.64 -2.52 11.01
CA THR A 631 -15.55 -1.53 10.42
C THR A 631 -15.10 -0.10 10.72
N SER A 632 -15.28 0.78 9.74
CA SER A 632 -15.00 2.21 9.89
C SER A 632 -16.20 2.95 10.45
N ALA A 633 -15.96 3.91 11.36
CA ALA A 633 -16.97 4.90 11.73
C ALA A 633 -17.31 5.80 10.53
N ARG A 634 -18.56 6.26 10.46
CA ARG A 634 -19.10 6.97 9.29
C ARG A 634 -20.00 8.12 9.67
N ALA A 635 -20.10 9.07 8.75
CA ALA A 635 -21.09 10.13 8.78
C ALA A 635 -21.83 10.23 7.43
N VAL A 636 -23.12 10.53 7.47
CA VAL A 636 -23.89 10.89 6.27
C VAL A 636 -23.77 12.40 6.08
N LEU A 637 -23.06 12.84 5.03
CA LEU A 637 -22.98 14.28 4.74
C LEU A 637 -24.31 14.81 4.20
N GLY A 638 -25.07 13.95 3.53
CA GLY A 638 -26.39 14.23 3.02
C GLY A 638 -26.64 13.57 1.67
N THR A 639 -27.58 14.12 0.92
CA THR A 639 -27.97 13.65 -0.42
C THR A 639 -27.92 14.75 -1.46
N VAL A 640 -27.75 14.35 -2.70
CA VAL A 640 -27.77 15.23 -3.89
C VAL A 640 -28.63 14.60 -4.97
N PRO A 641 -29.35 15.40 -5.78
CA PRO A 641 -30.30 14.87 -6.74
C PRO A 641 -29.60 14.19 -7.92
N VAL A 642 -30.23 13.13 -8.43
CA VAL A 642 -29.92 12.51 -9.72
C VAL A 642 -31.04 12.86 -10.69
N GLU A 643 -30.66 13.41 -11.85
CA GLU A 643 -31.61 13.83 -12.88
C GLU A 643 -32.22 12.64 -13.61
N ALA A 644 -33.27 12.91 -14.40
CA ALA A 644 -34.00 11.86 -15.13
C ALA A 644 -33.13 11.09 -16.14
N ASP A 645 -32.04 11.69 -16.64
CA ASP A 645 -31.05 11.04 -17.53
C ASP A 645 -29.95 10.29 -16.76
N GLY A 646 -30.05 10.19 -15.44
CA GLY A 646 -29.08 9.51 -14.58
C GLY A 646 -27.88 10.37 -14.16
N SER A 647 -27.81 11.63 -14.59
CA SER A 647 -26.69 12.52 -14.29
C SER A 647 -26.80 13.20 -12.92
N ALA A 648 -25.67 13.53 -12.30
CA ALA A 648 -25.61 14.30 -11.05
C ALA A 648 -24.48 15.33 -11.09
N TRP A 649 -24.68 16.48 -10.43
CA TRP A 649 -23.72 17.58 -10.36
C TRP A 649 -23.89 18.34 -9.05
N PHE A 650 -22.85 18.34 -8.21
CA PHE A 650 -22.94 18.84 -6.84
C PHE A 650 -21.62 19.34 -6.27
N ARG A 651 -21.69 20.16 -5.22
CA ARG A 651 -20.53 20.60 -4.43
C ARG A 651 -20.19 19.58 -3.35
N LEU A 652 -18.91 19.22 -3.24
CA LEU A 652 -18.39 18.29 -2.24
C LEU A 652 -17.34 19.01 -1.37
N PRO A 653 -17.41 18.93 -0.02
CA PRO A 653 -16.38 19.48 0.84
C PRO A 653 -15.02 18.82 0.58
N ALA A 654 -13.98 19.65 0.46
CA ALA A 654 -12.63 19.17 0.23
C ALA A 654 -12.04 18.49 1.48
N GLY A 655 -11.08 17.61 1.26
CA GLY A 655 -10.27 16.99 2.32
C GLY A 655 -10.95 15.89 3.14
N LYS A 656 -12.15 15.45 2.75
CA LYS A 656 -12.87 14.33 3.38
C LYS A 656 -12.81 13.08 2.50
N ALA A 657 -12.44 11.94 3.10
CA ALA A 657 -12.56 10.63 2.47
C ALA A 657 -14.04 10.22 2.38
N VAL A 658 -14.60 10.20 1.18
CA VAL A 658 -16.02 9.93 0.93
C VAL A 658 -16.24 8.78 -0.05
N TYR A 659 -17.43 8.20 0.00
CA TYR A 659 -17.94 7.28 -1.00
C TYR A 659 -19.43 7.56 -1.26
N PHE A 660 -19.93 7.08 -2.40
CA PHE A 660 -21.30 7.36 -2.85
C PHE A 660 -22.19 6.11 -2.80
N GLN A 661 -23.48 6.32 -2.52
CA GLN A 661 -24.53 5.31 -2.65
C GLN A 661 -25.61 5.81 -3.62
N ALA A 662 -25.97 5.00 -4.61
CA ALA A 662 -27.08 5.30 -5.52
C ALA A 662 -28.41 4.91 -4.86
N LEU A 663 -29.34 5.87 -4.72
CA LEU A 663 -30.57 5.70 -3.95
C LEU A 663 -31.80 5.61 -4.86
N ASP A 664 -32.73 4.70 -4.55
CA ASP A 664 -34.03 4.63 -5.22
C ASP A 664 -35.03 5.71 -4.74
N ASP A 665 -36.28 5.66 -5.18
CA ASP A 665 -37.34 6.63 -4.79
C ASP A 665 -37.77 6.53 -3.33
N ARG A 666 -37.55 5.38 -2.69
CA ARG A 666 -37.70 5.19 -1.24
C ARG A 666 -36.42 5.60 -0.49
N GLY A 667 -35.38 5.87 -1.27
CA GLY A 667 -34.03 6.22 -0.92
C GLY A 667 -33.22 5.10 -0.26
N CYS A 668 -33.60 3.84 -0.52
CA CYS A 668 -32.74 2.71 -0.21
C CYS A 668 -31.52 2.71 -1.13
N ALA A 669 -30.34 2.37 -0.61
CA ALA A 669 -29.16 2.18 -1.42
C ALA A 669 -29.35 0.97 -2.35
N VAL A 670 -29.33 1.21 -3.66
CA VAL A 670 -29.34 0.18 -4.70
C VAL A 670 -27.93 -0.37 -4.89
N GLN A 671 -26.93 0.51 -4.88
CA GLN A 671 -25.52 0.15 -4.96
C GLN A 671 -24.70 1.10 -4.07
N SER A 672 -23.62 0.58 -3.49
CA SER A 672 -22.65 1.37 -2.72
C SER A 672 -21.25 1.14 -3.25
N MET A 673 -20.49 2.22 -3.37
CA MET A 673 -19.04 2.12 -3.47
C MET A 673 -18.48 1.37 -2.24
N ARG A 674 -17.40 0.62 -2.45
CA ARG A 674 -16.61 -0.03 -1.38
C ARG A 674 -15.15 0.39 -1.43
N SER A 675 -14.97 1.64 -1.82
CA SER A 675 -13.70 2.34 -2.00
C SER A 675 -13.94 3.80 -1.59
N ALA A 676 -12.89 4.49 -1.17
CA ALA A 676 -12.97 5.91 -0.82
C ALA A 676 -12.32 6.79 -1.90
N THR A 677 -12.90 7.97 -2.12
CA THR A 677 -12.29 9.06 -2.88
C THR A 677 -12.26 10.34 -2.03
N TYR A 678 -11.56 11.36 -2.47
CA TYR A 678 -11.54 12.68 -1.86
C TYR A 678 -11.31 13.72 -2.96
N VAL A 679 -11.49 14.99 -2.61
CA VAL A 679 -11.31 16.11 -3.54
C VAL A 679 -10.53 17.24 -2.87
N HIS A 680 -9.84 18.04 -3.67
CA HIS A 680 -9.14 19.25 -3.25
C HIS A 680 -9.95 20.52 -3.52
N PRO A 681 -9.66 21.63 -2.82
CA PRO A 681 -10.30 22.91 -3.10
C PRO A 681 -10.21 23.32 -4.57
N GLY A 682 -11.34 23.72 -5.16
CA GLY A 682 -11.44 24.15 -6.54
C GLY A 682 -11.37 23.03 -7.60
N GLU A 683 -11.21 21.77 -7.19
CA GLU A 683 -11.19 20.64 -8.10
C GLU A 683 -12.54 20.45 -8.81
N THR A 684 -12.49 19.95 -10.05
CA THR A 684 -13.65 19.37 -10.73
C THR A 684 -13.36 17.89 -11.00
N LEU A 685 -14.09 17.01 -10.32
CA LEU A 685 -14.01 15.57 -10.50
C LEU A 685 -15.23 15.08 -11.28
N VAL A 686 -15.03 14.33 -12.36
CA VAL A 686 -16.13 13.78 -13.16
C VAL A 686 -15.97 12.28 -13.34
N CYS A 687 -16.98 11.52 -12.91
CA CYS A 687 -17.12 10.09 -13.15
C CYS A 687 -18.00 9.87 -14.38
N ALA A 688 -17.63 8.95 -15.27
CA ALA A 688 -18.49 8.59 -16.40
C ALA A 688 -19.69 7.76 -15.92
N GLY A 689 -19.48 6.88 -14.94
CA GLY A 689 -20.51 5.99 -14.43
C GLY A 689 -20.32 5.58 -12.96
N CYS A 690 -21.13 4.62 -12.52
CA CYS A 690 -21.06 4.07 -11.15
C CYS A 690 -20.25 2.76 -11.17
N HIS A 691 -18.93 2.86 -10.93
CA HIS A 691 -18.00 1.74 -11.09
C HIS A 691 -18.05 1.13 -12.50
N GLU A 692 -18.10 1.97 -13.53
CA GLU A 692 -18.10 1.57 -14.93
C GLU A 692 -16.81 0.85 -15.36
N ASN A 693 -16.86 0.17 -16.51
CA ASN A 693 -15.65 -0.38 -17.11
C ASN A 693 -14.74 0.76 -17.59
N LYS A 694 -13.54 0.84 -17.01
CA LYS A 694 -12.52 1.87 -17.33
C LYS A 694 -12.16 1.91 -18.82
N ALA A 695 -12.20 0.79 -19.53
CA ALA A 695 -11.89 0.72 -20.96
C ALA A 695 -12.95 1.42 -21.84
N HIS A 696 -14.15 1.66 -21.32
CA HIS A 696 -15.30 2.17 -22.08
C HIS A 696 -15.68 3.60 -21.69
N ALA A 697 -15.05 4.19 -20.67
CA ALA A 697 -15.35 5.54 -20.18
C ALA A 697 -15.15 6.63 -21.27
N ALA A 698 -14.09 6.52 -22.08
CA ALA A 698 -13.80 7.48 -23.15
C ALA A 698 -14.70 7.32 -24.40
N ALA A 699 -15.26 6.14 -24.63
CA ALA A 699 -16.07 5.87 -25.83
C ALA A 699 -17.50 6.44 -25.74
N ARG A 700 -18.01 6.66 -24.52
CA ARG A 700 -19.40 7.10 -24.26
C ARG A 700 -19.54 8.59 -23.96
N SER A 701 -18.43 9.32 -23.76
CA SER A 701 -18.40 10.80 -23.74
C SER A 701 -18.89 11.46 -25.04
N ARG A 702 -19.22 10.66 -26.06
CA ARG A 702 -19.90 11.05 -27.32
C ARG A 702 -21.43 11.07 -27.20
N MET A 703 -21.99 11.31 -26.01
CA MET A 703 -23.42 11.60 -25.90
C MET A 703 -23.73 12.87 -26.72
N GLY A 704 -24.72 12.78 -27.62
CA GLY A 704 -25.12 13.89 -28.50
C GLY A 704 -25.74 15.10 -27.78
N SER A 705 -25.81 15.08 -26.44
CA SER A 705 -26.32 16.18 -25.62
C SER A 705 -25.61 16.23 -24.26
N VAL A 706 -25.37 17.45 -23.76
CA VAL A 706 -24.84 17.69 -22.40
C VAL A 706 -25.81 17.11 -21.35
N PRO A 707 -25.33 16.33 -20.35
CA PRO A 707 -26.17 15.79 -19.28
C PRO A 707 -27.01 16.85 -18.59
N LEU A 708 -28.24 16.52 -18.17
CA LEU A 708 -29.18 17.47 -17.56
C LEU A 708 -28.58 18.17 -16.33
N ALA A 709 -27.86 17.44 -15.47
CA ALA A 709 -27.28 18.01 -14.27
C ALA A 709 -26.22 19.08 -14.56
N PHE A 710 -25.50 18.96 -15.69
CA PHE A 710 -24.45 19.89 -16.10
C PHE A 710 -25.00 21.16 -16.77
N ARG A 711 -26.32 21.25 -16.98
CA ARG A 711 -26.98 22.45 -17.53
C ARG A 711 -27.39 23.46 -16.45
N ARG A 712 -27.14 23.14 -15.17
CA ARG A 712 -27.42 23.99 -14.02
C ARG A 712 -26.19 24.10 -13.11
N PRO A 713 -26.14 25.07 -12.18
CA PRO A 713 -25.12 25.09 -11.15
C PRO A 713 -25.10 23.79 -10.32
N PRO A 714 -23.93 23.41 -9.74
CA PRO A 714 -23.86 22.24 -8.88
C PRO A 714 -24.77 22.40 -7.66
N SER A 715 -25.49 21.33 -7.32
CA SER A 715 -26.37 21.28 -6.16
C SER A 715 -25.58 21.33 -4.86
N ASP A 716 -26.15 21.99 -3.85
CA ASP A 716 -25.68 21.86 -2.48
C ASP A 716 -26.19 20.55 -1.86
N ILE A 717 -25.36 19.95 -1.01
CA ILE A 717 -25.73 18.76 -0.25
C ILE A 717 -26.91 19.09 0.66
N GLN A 718 -27.99 18.33 0.53
CA GLN A 718 -29.16 18.43 1.41
C GLN A 718 -29.00 17.43 2.58
N PRO A 719 -29.30 17.82 3.83
CA PRO A 719 -29.35 16.87 4.94
C PRO A 719 -30.22 15.65 4.60
N ASP A 720 -29.81 14.45 5.03
CA ASP A 720 -30.62 13.23 4.87
C ASP A 720 -31.61 13.10 6.04
N VAL A 721 -31.23 12.42 7.12
CA VAL A 721 -31.98 12.40 8.38
C VAL A 721 -31.17 13.04 9.49
N ASP A 722 -31.85 13.68 10.43
CA ASP A 722 -31.23 14.18 11.65
C ASP A 722 -30.49 13.05 12.39
N ASP A 723 -29.43 13.42 13.12
CA ASP A 723 -28.58 12.50 13.90
C ASP A 723 -27.77 11.46 13.10
N SER A 724 -27.69 11.58 11.76
CA SER A 724 -26.88 10.70 10.89
C SER A 724 -25.44 11.18 10.63
N ASN A 725 -25.07 12.34 11.18
CA ASN A 725 -23.73 12.91 11.09
C ASN A 725 -23.19 13.29 12.49
N PRO A 726 -22.42 12.42 13.15
CA PRO A 726 -22.05 11.05 12.74
C PRO A 726 -23.19 10.02 12.89
N LEU A 727 -23.09 8.86 12.22
CA LEU A 727 -24.12 7.82 12.22
C LEU A 727 -24.23 7.12 13.59
N SER A 728 -25.40 7.04 14.24
CA SER A 728 -25.50 6.38 15.55
C SER A 728 -26.77 5.58 15.74
N PHE A 729 -26.65 4.30 16.07
CA PHE A 729 -27.82 3.45 16.37
C PHE A 729 -28.64 3.97 17.57
N PRO A 730 -28.04 4.36 18.71
CA PRO A 730 -28.77 4.97 19.83
C PRO A 730 -29.63 6.18 19.46
N ARG A 731 -29.21 7.00 18.48
CA ARG A 731 -29.97 8.19 18.04
C ARG A 731 -30.93 7.89 16.90
N LEU A 732 -30.51 7.10 15.91
CA LEU A 732 -31.30 6.83 14.70
C LEU A 732 -32.38 5.78 14.91
N VAL A 733 -32.06 4.68 15.61
CA VAL A 733 -32.87 3.46 15.61
C VAL A 733 -33.60 3.25 16.93
N GLN A 734 -32.90 3.34 18.07
CA GLN A 734 -33.51 3.03 19.37
C GLN A 734 -34.78 3.85 19.66
N PRO A 735 -34.88 5.16 19.35
CA PRO A 735 -36.11 5.92 19.62
C PRO A 735 -37.33 5.37 18.88
N ILE A 736 -37.13 4.80 17.69
CA ILE A 736 -38.19 4.17 16.90
C ILE A 736 -38.62 2.87 17.57
N LEU A 737 -37.65 2.06 18.01
CA LEU A 737 -37.93 0.82 18.73
C LEU A 737 -38.67 1.09 20.05
N ASP A 738 -38.25 2.10 20.82
CA ASP A 738 -38.89 2.48 22.08
C ASP A 738 -40.36 2.86 21.87
N LYS A 739 -40.63 3.65 20.82
CA LYS A 739 -41.96 4.14 20.49
C LYS A 739 -42.90 3.03 20.00
N HIS A 740 -42.40 2.13 19.14
CA HIS A 740 -43.26 1.25 18.35
C HIS A 740 -43.14 -0.24 18.69
N CYS A 741 -42.01 -0.69 19.23
CA CYS A 741 -41.68 -2.11 19.30
C CYS A 741 -41.50 -2.63 20.74
N VAL A 742 -40.82 -1.86 21.60
CA VAL A 742 -40.36 -2.31 22.93
C VAL A 742 -41.49 -2.83 23.82
N ALA A 743 -42.62 -2.13 23.91
CA ALA A 743 -43.74 -2.55 24.76
C ALA A 743 -44.27 -3.94 24.39
N CYS A 744 -44.47 -4.20 23.10
CA CYS A 744 -44.96 -5.48 22.60
C CYS A 744 -43.90 -6.58 22.71
N HIS A 745 -42.64 -6.25 22.44
CA HIS A 745 -41.56 -7.23 22.54
C HIS A 745 -41.26 -7.60 23.99
N THR A 746 -41.44 -6.69 24.94
CA THR A 746 -41.24 -6.95 26.39
C THR A 746 -42.36 -7.82 26.96
N ARG A 747 -43.64 -7.49 26.71
CA ARG A 747 -44.78 -8.25 27.26
C ARG A 747 -44.87 -9.70 26.77
N ASN A 748 -44.15 -10.03 25.70
CA ASN A 748 -44.18 -11.33 25.06
C ASN A 748 -42.91 -12.17 25.32
N GLN A 749 -42.02 -11.72 26.23
CA GLN A 749 -40.78 -12.45 26.53
C GLN A 749 -41.01 -13.81 27.21
N ASP A 750 -42.15 -14.01 27.87
CA ASP A 750 -42.46 -15.30 28.53
C ASP A 750 -43.10 -16.34 27.59
N LYS A 751 -43.26 -16.01 26.30
CA LYS A 751 -43.84 -16.94 25.32
C LYS A 751 -42.87 -18.08 24.97
N PRO A 752 -43.37 -19.27 24.56
CA PRO A 752 -42.52 -20.40 24.18
C PRO A 752 -41.53 -20.11 23.04
N LYS A 753 -41.87 -19.14 22.18
CA LYS A 753 -40.99 -18.57 21.16
C LYS A 753 -41.03 -17.05 21.32
N PRO A 754 -40.18 -16.48 22.19
CA PRO A 754 -40.21 -15.06 22.47
C PRO A 754 -39.71 -14.26 21.27
N PRO A 755 -40.26 -13.05 21.01
CA PRO A 755 -39.69 -12.14 20.03
C PRO A 755 -38.32 -11.63 20.54
N PRO A 756 -37.47 -11.06 19.66
CA PRO A 756 -36.21 -10.46 20.11
C PRO A 756 -36.49 -9.37 21.14
N ASP A 757 -35.71 -9.33 22.22
CA ASP A 757 -35.80 -8.26 23.21
C ASP A 757 -35.19 -6.98 22.64
N LEU A 758 -36.01 -5.94 22.49
CA LEU A 758 -35.65 -4.67 21.86
C LEU A 758 -35.42 -3.53 22.85
N ARG A 759 -35.40 -3.84 24.16
CA ARG A 759 -35.00 -2.86 25.18
C ARG A 759 -33.53 -2.49 24.99
N PRO A 760 -33.11 -1.27 25.36
CA PRO A 760 -31.68 -0.94 25.38
C PRO A 760 -30.89 -1.82 26.37
N GLY A 761 -31.54 -2.26 27.46
CA GLY A 761 -30.91 -3.07 28.51
C GLY A 761 -29.95 -2.27 29.39
N ALA A 762 -29.40 -2.90 30.43
CA ALA A 762 -28.33 -2.29 31.22
C ALA A 762 -27.03 -2.28 30.40
N LEU A 763 -26.41 -1.11 30.24
CA LEU A 763 -25.06 -0.97 29.71
C LEU A 763 -24.08 -1.54 30.74
N THR A 764 -23.74 -2.84 30.65
CA THR A 764 -22.79 -3.46 31.57
C THR A 764 -21.38 -3.39 31.00
N ALA A 765 -20.70 -2.25 31.19
CA ALA A 765 -19.25 -2.18 31.03
C ALA A 765 -18.58 -3.03 32.14
N GLY A 766 -17.56 -3.83 31.81
CA GLY A 766 -16.64 -4.39 32.83
C GLY A 766 -16.87 -5.81 33.36
N ARG A 767 -17.53 -6.75 32.66
CA ARG A 767 -17.52 -8.19 33.04
C ARG A 767 -16.53 -9.03 32.20
N PRO A 768 -16.03 -10.18 32.71
CA PRO A 768 -14.93 -10.93 32.11
C PRO A 768 -15.27 -11.50 30.73
N ALA A 769 -14.23 -11.74 29.93
CA ALA A 769 -14.29 -12.22 28.55
C ALA A 769 -15.19 -13.46 28.39
N GLY A 770 -16.19 -13.36 27.50
CA GLY A 770 -17.04 -14.49 27.11
C GLY A 770 -18.43 -14.15 26.57
N THR A 771 -18.90 -12.89 26.68
CA THR A 771 -20.22 -12.49 26.16
C THR A 771 -20.18 -11.10 25.48
N ASP A 772 -21.07 -10.85 24.51
CA ASP A 772 -21.17 -9.60 23.71
C ASP A 772 -21.48 -8.32 24.52
N HIS A 773 -21.53 -8.41 25.85
CA HIS A 773 -21.65 -7.27 26.76
C HIS A 773 -20.40 -6.38 26.79
N LYS A 774 -19.27 -6.85 26.25
CA LYS A 774 -17.96 -6.17 26.27
C LYS A 774 -17.84 -4.89 25.44
N PHE A 775 -18.80 -4.59 24.56
CA PHE A 775 -18.70 -3.45 23.61
C PHE A 775 -19.60 -2.25 23.95
N GLY A 776 -20.36 -2.31 25.05
CA GLY A 776 -21.29 -1.23 25.43
C GLY A 776 -22.52 -1.10 24.52
N TRP A 777 -22.85 -2.14 23.75
CA TRP A 777 -24.01 -2.14 22.86
C TRP A 777 -25.32 -2.38 23.58
N TYR A 778 -26.39 -1.77 23.07
CA TYR A 778 -27.75 -2.06 23.50
C TYR A 778 -28.14 -3.53 23.23
N LEU A 779 -28.98 -4.08 24.10
CA LEU A 779 -29.56 -5.42 23.93
C LEU A 779 -30.36 -5.52 22.62
N SER A 780 -31.11 -4.47 22.30
CA SER A 780 -31.85 -4.32 21.05
C SER A 780 -30.98 -4.47 19.80
N TYR A 781 -29.83 -3.80 19.77
CA TYR A 781 -28.87 -3.88 18.69
C TYR A 781 -28.42 -5.33 18.53
N ARG A 782 -27.88 -5.94 19.58
CA ARG A 782 -27.43 -7.35 19.54
C ARG A 782 -28.48 -8.31 19.02
N ASN A 783 -29.73 -8.13 19.43
CA ASN A 783 -30.85 -8.99 19.04
C ASN A 783 -31.39 -8.70 17.62
N LEU A 784 -31.07 -7.54 17.04
CA LEU A 784 -31.39 -7.22 15.65
C LEU A 784 -30.39 -7.77 14.64
N ARG A 785 -29.21 -8.24 15.06
CA ARG A 785 -28.18 -8.81 14.18
C ARG A 785 -28.72 -9.80 13.13
N PRO A 786 -29.61 -10.78 13.45
CA PRO A 786 -30.12 -11.74 12.46
C PRO A 786 -31.00 -11.12 11.37
N TYR A 787 -31.47 -9.89 11.59
CA TYR A 787 -32.38 -9.15 10.72
C TYR A 787 -31.69 -8.01 9.96
N ALA A 788 -30.61 -7.48 10.52
CA ALA A 788 -29.83 -6.38 9.98
C ALA A 788 -28.96 -6.81 8.78
N PHE A 789 -28.56 -5.84 7.98
CA PHE A 789 -27.54 -6.04 6.93
C PHE A 789 -26.17 -5.65 7.47
N HIS A 790 -25.16 -6.51 7.32
CA HIS A 790 -23.79 -6.15 7.63
C HIS A 790 -22.79 -6.99 6.83
N TYR A 791 -21.67 -6.39 6.47
CA TYR A 791 -20.46 -7.09 6.05
C TYR A 791 -19.65 -7.51 7.28
N GLY A 792 -19.09 -8.72 7.27
CA GLY A 792 -18.27 -9.24 8.35
C GLY A 792 -18.22 -10.76 8.36
N ALA A 793 -17.04 -11.32 8.60
CA ALA A 793 -16.89 -12.76 8.78
C ALA A 793 -17.26 -13.15 10.22
N PRO A 794 -18.30 -13.97 10.45
CA PRO A 794 -18.35 -14.73 11.68
C PRO A 794 -17.18 -15.71 11.68
N ARG A 795 -16.21 -15.57 12.60
CA ARG A 795 -15.12 -16.57 12.79
C ARG A 795 -15.65 -18.00 13.00
N ASN A 796 -16.93 -18.15 13.36
CA ASN A 796 -17.54 -19.42 13.78
C ASN A 796 -18.79 -19.86 12.97
N GLU A 797 -19.18 -19.19 11.88
CA GLU A 797 -20.15 -19.81 10.96
C GLU A 797 -19.36 -20.50 9.85
N LYS A 798 -19.62 -21.80 9.66
CA LYS A 798 -18.98 -22.64 8.64
C LYS A 798 -19.37 -22.14 7.24
N VAL A 799 -18.65 -21.14 6.75
CA VAL A 799 -18.55 -20.83 5.33
C VAL A 799 -17.22 -21.44 4.87
N GLU A 800 -17.25 -22.17 3.76
CA GLU A 800 -16.25 -23.17 3.32
C GLU A 800 -14.85 -22.63 2.97
N HIS A 801 -14.53 -21.36 3.29
CA HIS A 801 -13.24 -20.73 3.05
C HIS A 801 -12.77 -19.99 4.32
N GLN A 802 -12.17 -20.75 5.24
CA GLN A 802 -11.93 -20.33 6.63
C GLN A 802 -10.53 -19.73 6.88
N TYR A 803 -9.95 -19.07 5.88
CA TYR A 803 -8.82 -18.15 6.04
C TYR A 803 -9.28 -16.74 5.62
N ASP A 804 -9.07 -15.74 6.50
CA ASP A 804 -8.91 -14.31 6.17
C ASP A 804 -10.11 -13.39 5.86
N GLY A 805 -11.30 -13.62 6.44
CA GLY A 805 -12.32 -12.55 6.48
C GLY A 805 -12.78 -12.05 5.10
N TRP A 806 -12.67 -12.91 4.09
CA TRP A 806 -12.78 -12.57 2.69
C TRP A 806 -14.23 -12.24 2.31
N GLN A 807 -14.50 -10.99 1.92
CA GLN A 807 -15.81 -10.47 1.51
C GLN A 807 -15.82 -10.20 0.00
N PRO A 808 -16.98 -10.22 -0.69
CA PRO A 808 -17.05 -9.77 -2.07
C PRO A 808 -16.46 -8.36 -2.20
N ALA A 809 -15.58 -8.08 -3.17
CA ALA A 809 -14.95 -6.76 -3.25
C ALA A 809 -15.90 -5.65 -3.76
N ARG A 810 -17.04 -6.03 -4.36
CA ARG A 810 -18.08 -5.14 -4.92
C ARG A 810 -19.43 -5.38 -4.25
N THR A 811 -20.29 -4.37 -4.32
CA THR A 811 -21.72 -4.54 -4.07
C THR A 811 -22.41 -5.10 -5.32
N VAL A 812 -23.45 -5.91 -5.13
CA VAL A 812 -24.34 -6.35 -6.22
C VAL A 812 -25.57 -5.46 -6.20
N PRO A 813 -25.88 -4.71 -7.30
CA PRO A 813 -27.03 -3.81 -7.34
C PRO A 813 -28.33 -4.50 -6.91
N GLY A 814 -29.07 -3.85 -6.00
CA GLY A 814 -30.33 -4.34 -5.43
C GLY A 814 -30.18 -5.40 -4.34
N LYS A 815 -28.98 -5.94 -4.09
CA LYS A 815 -28.68 -6.95 -3.06
C LYS A 815 -27.74 -6.40 -1.98
N PHE A 816 -27.94 -5.14 -1.60
CA PHE A 816 -27.12 -4.44 -0.62
C PHE A 816 -28.01 -3.70 0.40
N GLY A 817 -27.46 -3.44 1.60
CA GLY A 817 -28.03 -2.52 2.57
C GLY A 817 -29.44 -2.90 3.01
N ALA A 818 -30.31 -1.90 3.12
CA ALA A 818 -31.69 -2.07 3.55
C ALA A 818 -32.46 -3.05 2.65
N ARG A 819 -32.20 -3.04 1.33
CA ARG A 819 -32.85 -3.93 0.35
C ARG A 819 -32.50 -5.40 0.55
N ALA A 820 -31.31 -5.68 1.09
CA ALA A 820 -30.85 -7.03 1.41
C ALA A 820 -31.13 -7.44 2.86
N SER A 821 -31.62 -6.52 3.70
CA SER A 821 -31.93 -6.81 5.11
C SER A 821 -33.23 -7.59 5.25
N LYS A 822 -33.27 -8.52 6.21
CA LYS A 822 -34.54 -9.17 6.58
C LYS A 822 -35.45 -8.22 7.35
N LEU A 823 -34.87 -7.24 8.05
CA LEU A 823 -35.63 -6.25 8.82
C LEU A 823 -36.57 -5.45 7.92
N LEU A 824 -36.06 -4.84 6.84
CA LEU A 824 -36.89 -4.08 5.92
C LEU A 824 -37.94 -4.99 5.26
N ALA A 825 -37.53 -6.18 4.81
CA ALA A 825 -38.45 -7.16 4.21
C ALA A 825 -39.57 -7.62 5.16
N HIS A 826 -39.32 -7.64 6.47
CA HIS A 826 -40.36 -7.91 7.46
C HIS A 826 -41.30 -6.73 7.67
N LEU A 827 -40.76 -5.51 7.75
CA LEU A 827 -41.57 -4.30 7.91
C LEU A 827 -42.47 -4.04 6.69
N ASP A 828 -41.99 -4.35 5.48
CA ASP A 828 -42.75 -4.20 4.23
C ASP A 828 -43.98 -5.10 4.15
N LYS A 829 -43.96 -6.26 4.81
CA LYS A 829 -45.12 -7.16 4.89
C LYS A 829 -46.18 -6.67 5.89
N GLY A 830 -45.89 -5.60 6.62
CA GLY A 830 -46.63 -5.21 7.81
C GLY A 830 -46.20 -6.00 9.05
N HIS A 831 -46.23 -5.35 10.21
CA HIS A 831 -45.90 -5.97 11.49
C HIS A 831 -46.95 -5.63 12.56
N HIS A 832 -48.01 -6.45 12.61
CA HIS A 832 -49.19 -6.20 13.44
C HIS A 832 -49.78 -4.80 13.17
N ASP A 833 -50.09 -4.03 14.21
CA ASP A 833 -50.70 -2.70 14.11
C ASP A 833 -49.65 -1.56 14.00
N VAL A 834 -48.37 -1.88 13.88
CA VAL A 834 -47.30 -0.88 13.82
C VAL A 834 -47.33 -0.15 12.48
N LYS A 835 -47.37 1.19 12.55
CA LYS A 835 -47.24 2.09 11.39
C LYS A 835 -46.12 3.09 11.65
N LEU A 836 -45.06 3.00 10.86
CA LEU A 836 -43.95 3.95 10.91
C LEU A 836 -44.25 5.13 9.99
N THR A 837 -43.84 6.33 10.39
CA THR A 837 -43.84 7.49 9.49
C THR A 837 -42.77 7.30 8.39
N PRO A 838 -42.86 8.04 7.26
CA PRO A 838 -41.83 7.99 6.24
C PRO A 838 -40.42 8.33 6.78
N GLU A 839 -40.32 9.28 7.70
CA GLU A 839 -39.05 9.66 8.33
C GLU A 839 -38.51 8.56 9.27
N GLU A 840 -39.37 7.94 10.09
CA GLU A 840 -38.97 6.83 10.96
C GLU A 840 -38.45 5.65 10.12
N LEU A 841 -39.14 5.31 9.04
CA LEU A 841 -38.69 4.28 8.10
C LEU A 841 -37.36 4.66 7.43
N ARG A 842 -37.20 5.94 7.07
CA ARG A 842 -35.97 6.49 6.47
C ARG A 842 -34.77 6.31 7.39
N ARG A 843 -34.91 6.58 8.69
CA ARG A 843 -33.84 6.40 9.69
C ARG A 843 -33.38 4.93 9.78
N LEU A 844 -34.31 3.97 9.74
CA LEU A 844 -33.98 2.53 9.70
C LEU A 844 -33.24 2.16 8.41
N ILE A 845 -33.68 2.69 7.26
CA ILE A 845 -33.04 2.45 5.95
C ILE A 845 -31.60 2.96 5.96
N VAL A 846 -31.36 4.21 6.39
CA VAL A 846 -30.02 4.81 6.45
C VAL A 846 -29.09 3.97 7.31
N TRP A 847 -29.54 3.51 8.48
CA TRP A 847 -28.75 2.63 9.34
C TRP A 847 -28.38 1.31 8.65
N LEU A 848 -29.34 0.64 8.00
CA LEU A 848 -29.11 -0.62 7.28
C LEU A 848 -28.18 -0.45 6.06
N ASP A 849 -28.31 0.66 5.33
CA ASP A 849 -27.45 1.01 4.20
C ASP A 849 -26.01 1.37 4.62
N ALA A 850 -25.83 1.81 5.87
CA ALA A 850 -24.55 2.16 6.45
C ALA A 850 -23.96 1.01 7.30
N ASN A 851 -24.07 -0.22 6.78
CA ASN A 851 -23.50 -1.43 7.38
C ASN A 851 -24.04 -1.80 8.78
N SER A 852 -25.16 -1.18 9.18
CA SER A 852 -25.80 -1.36 10.49
C SER A 852 -24.85 -1.09 11.66
N ASP A 853 -23.98 -0.09 11.58
CA ASP A 853 -23.04 0.24 12.65
C ASP A 853 -23.75 0.78 13.92
N PHE A 854 -23.14 0.60 15.09
CA PHE A 854 -23.67 1.07 16.37
C PHE A 854 -23.15 2.47 16.73
N TYR A 855 -21.82 2.62 16.72
CA TYR A 855 -21.13 3.87 17.03
C TYR A 855 -20.82 4.66 15.75
N GLY A 856 -20.90 5.99 15.86
CA GLY A 856 -20.62 6.92 14.76
C GLY A 856 -19.26 7.57 14.82
N ALA A 857 -18.57 7.43 15.95
CA ALA A 857 -17.25 7.97 16.20
C ALA A 857 -16.45 6.96 17.03
N TYR A 858 -15.14 7.13 17.08
CA TYR A 858 -14.25 6.27 17.86
C TYR A 858 -14.15 6.73 19.33
N GLU A 859 -14.60 7.94 19.61
CA GLU A 859 -14.51 8.63 20.89
C GLU A 859 -15.74 8.40 21.78
N ASN A 860 -15.55 8.42 23.09
CA ASN A 860 -16.59 8.48 24.13
C ASN A 860 -17.81 7.59 23.87
N THR A 861 -17.58 6.27 23.84
CA THR A 861 -18.66 5.29 23.69
C THR A 861 -19.77 5.43 24.74
N PRO A 862 -19.52 5.81 26.02
CA PRO A 862 -20.61 6.03 26.97
C PRO A 862 -21.53 7.19 26.60
N ALA A 863 -20.99 8.32 26.12
CA ALA A 863 -21.79 9.46 25.67
C ALA A 863 -22.63 9.09 24.44
N GLN A 864 -22.02 8.43 23.45
CA GLN A 864 -22.77 7.93 22.29
C GLN A 864 -23.90 6.98 22.71
N ALA A 865 -23.64 6.09 23.67
CA ALA A 865 -24.65 5.18 24.23
C ALA A 865 -25.71 5.89 25.09
N ARG A 866 -25.49 7.14 25.53
CA ARG A 866 -26.52 8.01 26.14
C ARG A 866 -27.23 8.90 25.12
N ARG A 867 -27.01 8.67 23.82
CA ARG A 867 -27.56 9.45 22.69
C ARG A 867 -26.99 10.87 22.56
N GLU A 868 -25.87 11.15 23.21
CA GLU A 868 -25.16 12.41 23.03
C GLU A 868 -24.44 12.40 21.67
N VAL A 869 -24.25 13.57 21.07
CA VAL A 869 -23.47 13.72 19.83
C VAL A 869 -21.99 13.78 20.21
N VAL A 870 -21.18 12.94 19.58
CA VAL A 870 -19.73 12.92 19.73
C VAL A 870 -19.12 13.15 18.36
N HIS A 871 -18.33 14.21 18.23
CA HIS A 871 -17.68 14.58 16.97
C HIS A 871 -16.30 13.91 16.85
N PRO A 872 -15.94 13.43 15.64
CA PRO A 872 -14.61 12.88 15.36
C PRO A 872 -13.53 13.96 15.49
N ARG A 873 -12.30 13.56 15.86
CA ARG A 873 -11.23 14.54 16.18
C ARG A 873 -10.12 14.71 15.14
N ILE A 874 -10.04 13.86 14.11
CA ILE A 874 -8.95 13.87 13.10
C ILE A 874 -9.37 14.57 11.79
N GLU A 875 -10.60 15.09 11.70
CA GLU A 875 -11.13 15.71 10.47
C GLU A 875 -10.45 17.02 10.06
#